data_AF-A0A9D5HP62-F1
#
_entry.id   AF-A0A9D5HP62-F1
#
_cell.length_a   1.000
_cell.length_b   1.000
_cell.length_c   1.000
_cell.angle_alpha   90.00
_cell.angle_beta   90.00
_cell.angle_gamma   90.00
#
_symmetry.space_group_name_H-M   'P 1'
#
loop_
_entity.id
_entity.type
_entity.pdbx_description
1 polymer ?
#
loop_
_entity_poly.entity_id
_entity_poly.type
_entity_poly.pdbx_seq_one_letter_code
_entity_poly.pdbx_strand_id
1 'polypeptide(L)'
;MAIPSPIPHLLLLLFLFLPALPISFADYVLYSGEVITSGQNLTNGDFQLSLRPNCDLIITNAGKPIWRANTSGHGSDCYLGFKHNGELVVRHGVHYTLWSSGSKSKKGKYALLLDNNGKLSIFGQRRWTSNNQKDLGENTKRTVITTEYVLHSGHRLNPGKQLSYQNLLFGLSHCNLVINETSSGRILWQTNTKANGCYVQLENNGELTVKHLKQKLWSSNKRSDNGAYIGVLRYDGRFAVYGPLLWNNDKKDTVELGGLDSDQGISFMSGDQMSSKYATMKPSSHHPALLLLQTISKKTPSTFKQLHAHFITSGLALHSYPLSRLLLFSSLPPLSFILPPSYSISILLNSPHTSTFLFNTLIASFSSAIHLTHLSFYLYSLLLLPCFPKPNSHTFPSLLKACSSPLWALHGPAIHAHIIKFQVGAFCDGFAHTSLINFYSKFGKISVCRHLFDEIPKPDLAAWNSIISAYARCCVDEGGGVSLMEALDLFRGMLLAGFRPSEMTLVSVIGVCGDLGTLAQGLWAHVFMGRSGLEMNRFVGTALIDMYSKCGWLGLAEQVFDGLLCRDTLCYNAMIRGLAMHGKGTYAVDLFDRMRHEGVRVDEVTLVVVMCACAHAGLVDDGCRIFYCMEVDFGIKPKMEHYGCLVDLLGRAGRLEDAEEVLHSMPMKPNASLYRSLLGACRINKKLDTGERVISELIEMEPEHGGNYVLLSNIYANANRWDDVRKVRKMMKDRGVSKNPGSSLIEMNGTMHKFMMGDRTHPNSKEIYMMLDEIGRKLHEFGHRPITKEFLFDVEEEDKEDALSYHSERLAIAFALVASGTTSPIRIIKNLRVCSDCHSSTKLISMIYKREIIMRDRGRFHHFKDGMCSCSDYW
;
A
#
# COMPACT_ATOMS: atom_id res chain seq x y z
N MET A 1 7.02 46.69 -19.44
CA MET A 1 5.55 46.85 -19.48
C MET A 1 4.91 45.65 -18.82
N ALA A 2 3.92 45.91 -17.97
CA ALA A 2 3.34 45.00 -16.98
C ALA A 2 2.87 43.65 -17.53
N ILE A 3 3.21 42.57 -16.82
CA ILE A 3 2.63 41.25 -16.97
C ILE A 3 1.40 41.19 -16.05
N PRO A 4 0.18 40.98 -16.56
CA PRO A 4 -0.91 40.56 -15.70
C PRO A 4 -0.85 39.04 -15.51
N SER A 5 -0.51 38.61 -14.30
CA SER A 5 -1.10 37.40 -13.71
C SER A 5 -2.61 37.63 -13.61
N PRO A 6 -3.48 36.70 -14.06
CA PRO A 6 -3.73 35.47 -13.31
C PRO A 6 -4.11 34.27 -14.22
N ILE A 7 -3.26 33.25 -14.29
CA ILE A 7 -3.59 31.96 -14.93
C ILE A 7 -3.61 30.73 -13.97
N PRO A 8 -3.39 30.79 -12.63
CA PRO A 8 -3.59 29.58 -11.82
C PRO A 8 -5.06 29.19 -11.60
N HIS A 9 -6.02 30.13 -11.70
CA HIS A 9 -7.41 29.86 -11.34
C HIS A 9 -8.30 29.35 -12.48
N LEU A 10 -8.03 29.71 -13.74
CA LEU A 10 -8.89 29.30 -14.86
C LEU A 10 -8.73 27.82 -15.24
N LEU A 11 -7.55 27.22 -14.98
CA LEU A 11 -7.32 25.78 -15.15
C LEU A 11 -7.81 24.96 -13.94
N LEU A 12 -7.99 25.59 -12.78
CA LEU A 12 -8.61 24.97 -11.60
C LEU A 12 -10.14 24.88 -11.73
N LEU A 13 -10.76 25.84 -12.44
CA LEU A 13 -12.21 25.96 -12.57
C LEU A 13 -12.85 24.97 -13.57
N LEU A 14 -12.07 24.39 -14.49
CA LEU A 14 -12.58 23.39 -15.45
C LEU A 14 -12.67 21.96 -14.89
N PHE A 15 -12.23 21.72 -13.64
CA PHE A 15 -12.24 20.38 -13.02
C PHE A 15 -13.03 20.28 -11.70
N LEU A 16 -13.70 21.36 -11.26
CA LEU A 16 -14.43 21.42 -9.98
C LEU A 16 -15.94 21.09 -10.04
N PHE A 17 -16.45 20.56 -11.16
CA PHE A 17 -17.82 20.08 -11.24
C PHE A 17 -17.86 18.58 -11.58
N LEU A 18 -17.91 17.74 -10.55
CA LEU A 18 -18.69 16.49 -10.53
C LEU A 18 -18.88 16.07 -9.07
N PRO A 19 -20.12 15.93 -8.57
CA PRO A 19 -20.39 15.49 -7.21
C PRO A 19 -20.14 13.98 -7.07
N ALA A 20 -19.72 13.57 -5.88
CA ALA A 20 -19.67 12.17 -5.47
C ALA A 20 -21.10 11.59 -5.37
N LEU A 21 -21.37 10.47 -6.04
CA LEU A 21 -22.53 9.61 -5.78
C LEU A 21 -22.15 8.11 -5.96
N PRO A 22 -22.79 7.19 -5.21
CA PRO A 22 -22.47 5.77 -5.18
C PRO A 22 -23.02 5.02 -6.40
N ILE A 23 -22.23 4.11 -6.95
CA ILE A 23 -22.57 3.34 -8.16
C ILE A 23 -23.36 2.08 -7.75
N SER A 24 -24.62 1.97 -8.22
CA SER A 24 -25.42 0.74 -8.24
C SER A 24 -25.10 -0.03 -9.53
N PHE A 25 -24.72 -1.31 -9.42
CA PHE A 25 -24.44 -2.20 -10.56
C PHE A 25 -25.67 -3.09 -10.85
N ALA A 26 -25.81 -3.46 -12.13
CA ALA A 26 -26.92 -4.20 -12.73
C ALA A 26 -27.59 -5.29 -11.86
N ASP A 27 -28.92 -5.24 -11.74
CA ASP A 27 -29.68 -5.93 -10.69
C ASP A 27 -29.80 -7.47 -10.81
N TYR A 28 -29.33 -8.21 -11.83
CA TYR A 28 -29.66 -9.66 -11.98
C TYR A 28 -28.57 -10.59 -12.55
N VAL A 29 -27.36 -10.06 -12.82
CA VAL A 29 -26.21 -10.86 -13.30
C VAL A 29 -24.96 -10.49 -12.51
N LEU A 30 -24.26 -11.48 -11.96
CA LEU A 30 -22.97 -11.30 -11.27
C LEU A 30 -21.84 -11.89 -12.11
N TYR A 31 -20.79 -11.12 -12.37
CA TYR A 31 -19.61 -11.54 -13.15
C TYR A 31 -18.45 -11.97 -12.26
N SER A 32 -17.49 -12.73 -12.81
CA SER A 32 -16.27 -13.08 -12.06
C SER A 32 -15.49 -11.83 -11.62
N GLY A 33 -15.20 -11.73 -10.32
CA GLY A 33 -14.53 -10.58 -9.71
C GLY A 33 -15.49 -9.63 -9.00
N GLU A 34 -16.80 -9.78 -9.22
CA GLU A 34 -17.84 -9.09 -8.44
C GLU A 34 -18.21 -9.93 -7.22
N VAL A 35 -18.58 -9.23 -6.14
CA VAL A 35 -19.01 -9.83 -4.88
C VAL A 35 -20.30 -9.18 -4.41
N ILE A 36 -21.16 -9.98 -3.78
CA ILE A 36 -22.36 -9.48 -3.09
C ILE A 36 -22.05 -9.49 -1.60
N THR A 37 -21.99 -8.33 -0.98
CA THR A 37 -21.82 -8.20 0.48
C THR A 37 -23.17 -8.17 1.19
N SER A 38 -23.16 -8.34 2.52
CA SER A 38 -24.37 -8.21 3.34
C SER A 38 -25.16 -6.93 3.00
N GLY A 39 -26.43 -7.10 2.63
CA GLY A 39 -27.34 -6.00 2.27
C GLY A 39 -27.45 -5.69 0.77
N GLN A 40 -26.63 -6.32 -0.09
CA GLN A 40 -26.76 -6.25 -1.54
C GLN A 40 -27.57 -7.46 -2.06
N ASN A 41 -28.39 -7.22 -3.10
CA ASN A 41 -29.30 -8.22 -3.65
C ASN A 41 -29.24 -8.22 -5.19
N LEU A 42 -29.43 -9.39 -5.81
CA LEU A 42 -29.80 -9.49 -7.23
C LEU A 42 -31.30 -9.71 -7.32
N THR A 43 -32.02 -8.87 -8.06
CA THR A 43 -33.46 -8.95 -8.33
C THR A 43 -33.76 -9.12 -9.82
N ASN A 44 -34.58 -10.11 -10.16
CA ASN A 44 -35.18 -10.25 -11.48
C ASN A 44 -36.69 -10.50 -11.37
N GLY A 45 -37.51 -9.51 -11.71
CA GLY A 45 -38.95 -9.54 -11.46
C GLY A 45 -39.25 -9.64 -9.96
N ASP A 46 -40.12 -10.57 -9.58
CA ASP A 46 -40.45 -10.85 -8.17
C ASP A 46 -39.37 -11.67 -7.45
N PHE A 47 -38.37 -12.19 -8.19
CA PHE A 47 -37.32 -13.05 -7.63
C PHE A 47 -36.12 -12.25 -7.16
N GLN A 48 -35.61 -12.57 -5.96
CA GLN A 48 -34.48 -11.87 -5.35
C GLN A 48 -33.48 -12.84 -4.69
N LEU A 49 -32.23 -12.86 -5.15
CA LEU A 49 -31.10 -13.44 -4.43
C LEU A 49 -30.54 -12.41 -3.46
N SER A 50 -30.46 -12.76 -2.18
CA SER A 50 -29.95 -11.88 -1.13
C SER A 50 -28.98 -12.61 -0.20
N LEU A 51 -27.94 -11.91 0.24
CA LEU A 51 -27.08 -12.35 1.34
C LEU A 51 -27.44 -11.54 2.59
N ARG A 52 -28.08 -12.21 3.56
CA ARG A 52 -28.58 -11.55 4.77
C ARG A 52 -27.43 -11.22 5.74
N PRO A 53 -27.61 -10.26 6.68
CA PRO A 53 -26.59 -9.89 7.67
C PRO A 53 -26.12 -11.01 8.62
N ASN A 54 -26.83 -12.14 8.64
CA ASN A 54 -26.43 -13.35 9.36
C ASN A 54 -25.71 -14.38 8.45
N CYS A 55 -25.17 -13.92 7.32
CA CYS A 55 -24.54 -14.71 6.26
C CYS A 55 -25.43 -15.68 5.50
N ASP A 56 -26.75 -15.65 5.67
CA ASP A 56 -27.65 -16.58 5.00
C ASP A 56 -27.91 -16.17 3.54
N LEU A 57 -27.55 -17.04 2.59
CA LEU A 57 -27.83 -16.85 1.16
C LEU A 57 -29.20 -17.43 0.81
N ILE A 58 -30.10 -16.59 0.31
CA ILE A 58 -31.50 -16.93 0.09
C ILE A 58 -32.01 -16.36 -1.24
N ILE A 59 -32.81 -17.15 -1.95
CA ILE A 59 -33.65 -16.68 -3.07
C ILE A 59 -35.07 -16.55 -2.56
N THR A 60 -35.69 -15.38 -2.77
CA THR A 60 -37.09 -15.12 -2.45
C THR A 60 -37.90 -14.86 -3.72
N ASN A 61 -39.21 -15.11 -3.67
CA ASN A 61 -40.21 -14.69 -4.66
C ASN A 61 -41.24 -13.81 -3.93
N ALA A 62 -41.38 -12.55 -4.31
CA ALA A 62 -42.24 -11.56 -3.65
C ALA A 62 -42.05 -11.54 -2.11
N GLY A 63 -40.79 -11.65 -1.66
CA GLY A 63 -40.42 -11.69 -0.24
C GLY A 63 -40.56 -13.06 0.47
N LYS A 64 -41.15 -14.08 -0.18
CA LYS A 64 -41.21 -15.44 0.37
C LYS A 64 -39.99 -16.27 -0.03
N PRO A 65 -39.29 -16.95 0.92
CA PRO A 65 -38.18 -17.85 0.60
C PRO A 65 -38.60 -18.96 -0.37
N ILE A 66 -37.88 -19.14 -1.47
CA ILE A 66 -38.04 -20.30 -2.37
C ILE A 66 -36.83 -21.23 -2.36
N TRP A 67 -35.65 -20.72 -2.01
CA TRP A 67 -34.42 -21.52 -1.88
C TRP A 67 -33.46 -20.89 -0.85
N ARG A 68 -32.71 -21.71 -0.11
CA ARG A 68 -31.71 -21.26 0.88
C ARG A 68 -30.45 -22.13 0.80
N ALA A 69 -29.29 -21.51 1.04
CA ALA A 69 -28.02 -22.21 1.19
C ALA A 69 -27.74 -22.70 2.62
N ASN A 70 -28.56 -22.28 3.61
CA ASN A 70 -28.45 -22.60 5.04
C ASN A 70 -27.11 -22.18 5.66
N THR A 71 -26.67 -20.95 5.41
CA THR A 71 -25.41 -20.39 5.93
C THR A 71 -25.62 -19.43 7.11
N SER A 72 -26.77 -19.52 7.78
CA SER A 72 -27.14 -18.62 8.89
C SER A 72 -26.36 -18.88 10.17
N GLY A 73 -26.01 -17.81 10.90
CA GLY A 73 -25.43 -17.89 12.26
C GLY A 73 -24.01 -17.32 12.38
N HIS A 74 -23.49 -16.77 11.28
CA HIS A 74 -22.21 -16.07 11.24
C HIS A 74 -22.48 -14.56 11.12
N GLY A 75 -21.61 -13.71 11.66
CA GLY A 75 -21.84 -12.25 11.82
C GLY A 75 -21.95 -11.47 10.50
N SER A 76 -21.87 -10.14 10.52
CA SER A 76 -22.13 -9.32 9.31
C SER A 76 -21.02 -9.31 8.25
N ASP A 77 -19.89 -10.00 8.48
CA ASP A 77 -18.70 -9.97 7.62
C ASP A 77 -18.69 -11.12 6.59
N CYS A 78 -19.74 -11.18 5.76
CA CYS A 78 -19.88 -12.17 4.70
C CYS A 78 -20.05 -11.60 3.30
N TYR A 79 -19.50 -12.31 2.31
CA TYR A 79 -19.70 -12.00 0.90
C TYR A 79 -19.86 -13.26 0.04
N LEU A 80 -20.65 -13.15 -1.03
CA LEU A 80 -20.79 -14.15 -2.10
C LEU A 80 -19.91 -13.75 -3.28
N GLY A 81 -19.09 -14.66 -3.83
CA GLY A 81 -18.27 -14.38 -5.01
C GLY A 81 -17.66 -15.62 -5.65
N PHE A 82 -17.07 -15.45 -6.84
CA PHE A 82 -16.39 -16.53 -7.55
C PHE A 82 -14.95 -16.72 -7.08
N LYS A 83 -14.52 -17.98 -6.90
CA LYS A 83 -13.11 -18.37 -6.80
C LYS A 83 -12.43 -18.36 -8.17
N HIS A 84 -11.09 -18.41 -8.18
CA HIS A 84 -10.26 -18.46 -9.39
C HIS A 84 -10.53 -19.68 -10.31
N ASN A 85 -11.22 -20.71 -9.80
CA ASN A 85 -11.61 -21.94 -10.51
C ASN A 85 -13.09 -21.95 -10.96
N GLY A 86 -13.81 -20.84 -10.81
CA GLY A 86 -15.22 -20.71 -11.20
C GLY A 86 -16.23 -21.26 -10.21
N GLU A 87 -15.79 -21.66 -9.02
CA GLU A 87 -16.67 -22.07 -7.94
C GLU A 87 -17.28 -20.83 -7.26
N LEU A 88 -18.60 -20.77 -7.16
CA LEU A 88 -19.31 -19.71 -6.45
C LEU A 88 -19.33 -20.06 -4.96
N VAL A 89 -18.88 -19.14 -4.10
CA VAL A 89 -18.77 -19.38 -2.66
C VAL A 89 -19.31 -18.23 -1.82
N VAL A 90 -19.89 -18.58 -0.67
CA VAL A 90 -20.17 -17.66 0.44
C VAL A 90 -19.00 -17.76 1.42
N ARG A 91 -18.38 -16.63 1.79
CA ARG A 91 -17.26 -16.58 2.73
C ARG A 91 -17.56 -15.65 3.90
N HIS A 92 -17.01 -15.98 5.07
CA HIS A 92 -16.94 -15.12 6.24
C HIS A 92 -15.48 -14.72 6.48
N GLY A 93 -15.19 -13.42 6.42
CA GLY A 93 -13.83 -12.90 6.44
C GLY A 93 -12.94 -13.43 5.30
N VAL A 94 -11.61 -13.42 5.50
CA VAL A 94 -10.62 -13.72 4.46
C VAL A 94 -10.39 -15.23 4.25
N HIS A 95 -10.70 -16.08 5.23
CA HIS A 95 -10.26 -17.48 5.23
C HIS A 95 -11.36 -18.55 5.34
N TYR A 96 -12.60 -18.20 5.68
CA TYR A 96 -13.63 -19.20 5.97
C TYR A 96 -14.68 -19.28 4.86
N THR A 97 -14.85 -20.45 4.23
CA THR A 97 -15.90 -20.68 3.21
C THR A 97 -17.10 -21.36 3.87
N LEU A 98 -18.25 -20.69 3.90
CA LEU A 98 -19.49 -21.18 4.51
C LEU A 98 -20.29 -22.09 3.57
N TRP A 99 -20.24 -21.81 2.27
CA TRP A 99 -20.95 -22.60 1.25
C TRP A 99 -20.24 -22.49 -0.11
N SER A 100 -20.37 -23.53 -0.93
CA SER A 100 -19.83 -23.58 -2.28
C SER A 100 -20.77 -24.28 -3.25
N SER A 101 -20.84 -23.80 -4.49
CA SER A 101 -21.63 -24.43 -5.56
C SER A 101 -21.09 -25.79 -6.03
N GLY A 102 -19.84 -26.13 -5.69
CA GLY A 102 -19.17 -27.37 -6.12
C GLY A 102 -18.81 -27.42 -7.61
N SER A 103 -19.06 -26.35 -8.36
CA SER A 103 -18.82 -26.27 -9.80
C SER A 103 -17.35 -25.97 -10.10
N LYS A 104 -16.54 -27.01 -10.32
CA LYS A 104 -15.12 -26.86 -10.68
C LYS A 104 -14.95 -26.77 -12.20
N SER A 105 -14.34 -25.70 -12.70
CA SER A 105 -14.01 -25.54 -14.12
C SER A 105 -12.58 -25.00 -14.30
N LYS A 106 -12.03 -25.07 -15.52
CA LYS A 106 -10.72 -24.48 -15.85
C LYS A 106 -10.75 -22.96 -15.67
N LYS A 107 -9.61 -22.34 -15.31
CA LYS A 107 -9.44 -20.89 -15.10
C LYS A 107 -10.14 -20.07 -16.21
N GLY A 108 -11.01 -19.14 -15.85
CA GLY A 108 -11.78 -18.33 -16.82
C GLY A 108 -12.64 -17.25 -16.18
N LYS A 109 -13.43 -16.53 -16.99
CA LYS A 109 -14.41 -15.52 -16.53
C LYS A 109 -15.83 -16.10 -16.63
N TYR A 110 -16.57 -16.06 -15.54
CA TYR A 110 -17.90 -16.70 -15.38
C TYR A 110 -19.01 -15.67 -15.24
N ALA A 111 -20.26 -16.11 -15.45
CA ALA A 111 -21.45 -15.31 -15.20
C ALA A 111 -22.48 -16.12 -14.39
N LEU A 112 -23.01 -15.50 -13.35
CA LEU A 112 -24.15 -15.98 -12.57
C LEU A 112 -25.41 -15.27 -13.06
N LEU A 113 -26.44 -16.02 -13.42
CA LEU A 113 -27.72 -15.48 -13.88
C LEU A 113 -28.85 -15.94 -12.95
N LEU A 114 -29.66 -14.98 -12.48
CA LEU A 114 -30.99 -15.26 -11.91
C LEU A 114 -32.04 -15.08 -13.02
N ASP A 115 -32.69 -16.16 -13.44
CA ASP A 115 -33.69 -16.10 -14.51
C ASP A 115 -35.11 -15.75 -14.01
N ASN A 116 -36.04 -15.58 -14.95
CA ASN A 116 -37.42 -15.17 -14.69
C ASN A 116 -38.27 -16.27 -14.01
N ASN A 117 -37.70 -17.45 -13.78
CA ASN A 117 -38.36 -18.57 -13.10
C ASN A 117 -37.76 -18.83 -11.71
N GLY A 118 -36.88 -17.95 -11.22
CA GLY A 118 -36.19 -18.11 -9.94
C GLY A 118 -35.03 -19.11 -9.96
N LYS A 119 -34.57 -19.50 -11.16
CA LYS A 119 -33.44 -20.42 -11.32
C LYS A 119 -32.14 -19.63 -11.33
N LEU A 120 -31.19 -20.07 -10.51
CA LEU A 120 -29.85 -19.51 -10.42
C LEU A 120 -28.88 -20.39 -11.18
N SER A 121 -28.25 -19.86 -12.23
CA SER A 121 -27.40 -20.62 -13.18
C SER A 121 -26.01 -20.01 -13.32
N ILE A 122 -24.96 -20.84 -13.31
CA ILE A 122 -23.57 -20.44 -13.57
C ILE A 122 -23.18 -20.88 -14.98
N PHE A 123 -22.78 -19.92 -15.83
CA PHE A 123 -22.27 -20.18 -17.17
C PHE A 123 -20.75 -20.08 -17.22
N GLY A 124 -20.14 -20.95 -18.03
CA GLY A 124 -18.70 -21.10 -18.15
C GLY A 124 -17.96 -19.93 -18.81
N GLN A 125 -16.68 -20.13 -19.09
CA GLN A 125 -15.75 -19.09 -19.58
C GLN A 125 -16.31 -18.26 -20.75
N ARG A 126 -16.23 -16.92 -20.65
CA ARG A 126 -16.54 -15.98 -21.74
C ARG A 126 -15.78 -16.31 -23.04
N ARG A 127 -16.50 -16.56 -24.12
CA ARG A 127 -15.98 -17.05 -25.42
C ARG A 127 -15.88 -15.97 -26.50
N TRP A 128 -16.82 -15.04 -26.53
CA TRP A 128 -16.85 -13.99 -27.54
C TRP A 128 -17.42 -12.69 -26.95
N THR A 129 -16.99 -11.54 -27.46
CA THR A 129 -17.53 -10.23 -27.09
C THR A 129 -17.51 -9.31 -28.31
N SER A 130 -18.51 -8.45 -28.44
CA SER A 130 -18.47 -7.39 -29.45
C SER A 130 -17.34 -6.40 -29.14
N ASN A 131 -16.60 -6.02 -30.18
CA ASN A 131 -15.56 -5.00 -30.09
C ASN A 131 -16.20 -3.63 -30.18
N ASN A 132 -16.60 -3.09 -29.03
CA ASN A 132 -17.10 -1.73 -28.95
C ASN A 132 -16.44 -0.94 -27.83
N GLN A 133 -16.05 0.28 -28.17
CA GLN A 133 -15.35 1.24 -27.33
C GLN A 133 -16.17 2.53 -27.39
N LYS A 134 -17.04 2.77 -26.40
CA LYS A 134 -17.49 4.11 -26.02
C LYS A 134 -18.21 4.13 -24.67
N ASP A 135 -17.79 5.09 -23.85
CA ASP A 135 -18.40 5.51 -22.59
C ASP A 135 -19.83 6.03 -22.84
N LEU A 136 -20.82 5.40 -22.21
CA LEU A 136 -22.15 5.99 -22.04
C LEU A 136 -22.08 6.87 -20.78
N GLY A 137 -22.10 8.18 -20.98
CA GLY A 137 -22.15 9.16 -19.91
C GLY A 137 -23.48 9.10 -19.15
N GLU A 138 -23.40 9.36 -17.85
CA GLU A 138 -24.53 9.48 -16.94
C GLU A 138 -25.48 10.61 -17.36
N ASN A 139 -26.65 10.25 -17.88
CA ASN A 139 -27.93 10.88 -17.54
C ASN A 139 -29.05 10.29 -18.40
N THR A 140 -29.87 9.40 -17.85
CA THR A 140 -31.29 9.28 -18.24
C THR A 140 -32.08 8.43 -17.23
N LYS A 141 -33.23 8.96 -16.82
CA LYS A 141 -34.17 8.39 -15.84
C LYS A 141 -35.03 7.27 -16.45
N ARG A 142 -35.41 6.32 -15.56
CA ARG A 142 -36.50 5.31 -15.56
C ARG A 142 -37.50 5.31 -16.74
N THR A 143 -37.74 4.15 -17.36
CA THR A 143 -38.91 3.26 -17.09
C THR A 143 -38.88 1.91 -17.84
N VAL A 144 -39.31 0.86 -17.12
CA VAL A 144 -40.04 -0.38 -17.47
C VAL A 144 -39.44 -1.43 -18.43
N ILE A 145 -39.48 -2.65 -17.90
CA ILE A 145 -39.06 -3.97 -18.40
C ILE A 145 -39.89 -4.42 -19.62
N THR A 146 -39.23 -5.06 -20.59
CA THR A 146 -39.79 -6.24 -21.27
C THR A 146 -38.72 -7.33 -21.34
N THR A 147 -39.12 -8.52 -20.90
CA THR A 147 -38.30 -9.72 -20.81
C THR A 147 -37.84 -10.18 -22.20
N GLU A 148 -36.58 -9.95 -22.54
CA GLU A 148 -35.73 -10.81 -23.40
C GLU A 148 -34.40 -10.07 -23.64
N TYR A 149 -33.43 -10.21 -22.71
CA TYR A 149 -32.11 -9.56 -22.78
C TYR A 149 -30.96 -10.55 -22.93
N VAL A 150 -31.33 -11.81 -23.16
CA VAL A 150 -30.45 -12.96 -23.16
C VAL A 150 -30.80 -13.83 -24.36
N LEU A 151 -29.81 -14.13 -25.21
CA LEU A 151 -29.96 -15.15 -26.24
C LEU A 151 -29.49 -16.49 -25.69
N HIS A 152 -30.41 -17.44 -25.57
CA HIS A 152 -30.05 -18.83 -25.31
C HIS A 152 -29.65 -19.51 -26.62
N SER A 153 -28.79 -20.52 -26.49
CA SER A 153 -28.47 -21.46 -27.55
C SER A 153 -29.73 -21.94 -28.30
N GLY A 154 -29.69 -21.90 -29.63
CA GLY A 154 -30.80 -22.31 -30.50
C GLY A 154 -31.89 -21.25 -30.73
N HIS A 155 -31.92 -20.16 -29.95
CA HIS A 155 -32.91 -19.10 -30.15
C HIS A 155 -32.57 -18.25 -31.39
N ARG A 156 -33.62 -17.89 -32.14
CA ARG A 156 -33.54 -17.04 -33.33
C ARG A 156 -34.15 -15.67 -33.04
N LEU A 157 -33.37 -14.62 -33.31
CA LEU A 157 -33.83 -13.24 -33.32
C LEU A 157 -34.20 -12.86 -34.77
N ASN A 158 -35.50 -12.74 -35.03
CA ASN A 158 -36.04 -12.37 -36.34
C ASN A 158 -36.01 -10.83 -36.54
N PRO A 159 -36.04 -10.33 -37.80
CA PRO A 159 -36.17 -8.90 -38.08
C PRO A 159 -37.34 -8.28 -37.31
N GLY A 160 -37.09 -7.16 -36.62
CA GLY A 160 -38.10 -6.46 -35.81
C GLY A 160 -38.15 -6.88 -34.34
N LYS A 161 -37.50 -7.98 -33.93
CA LYS A 161 -37.26 -8.29 -32.51
C LYS A 161 -35.90 -7.73 -32.07
N GLN A 162 -35.85 -7.06 -30.93
CA GLN A 162 -34.66 -6.38 -30.40
C GLN A 162 -34.52 -6.68 -28.91
N LEU A 163 -33.28 -6.87 -28.44
CA LEU A 163 -32.95 -6.90 -27.01
C LEU A 163 -32.67 -5.45 -26.60
N SER A 164 -33.33 -4.92 -25.57
CA SER A 164 -32.97 -3.61 -25.01
C SER A 164 -32.20 -3.78 -23.70
N TYR A 165 -31.34 -2.85 -23.31
CA TYR A 165 -30.81 -2.81 -21.95
C TYR A 165 -30.50 -1.36 -21.62
N GLN A 166 -31.26 -0.77 -20.70
CA GLN A 166 -31.22 0.67 -20.45
C GLN A 166 -31.39 1.47 -21.76
N ASN A 167 -30.38 2.25 -22.15
CA ASN A 167 -30.35 3.06 -23.38
C ASN A 167 -29.75 2.33 -24.59
N LEU A 168 -29.59 1.01 -24.54
CA LEU A 168 -29.00 0.23 -25.62
C LEU A 168 -30.03 -0.70 -26.23
N LEU A 169 -29.96 -0.84 -27.54
CA LEU A 169 -30.72 -1.79 -28.33
C LEU A 169 -29.74 -2.67 -29.10
N PHE A 170 -29.84 -3.98 -28.93
CA PHE A 170 -29.17 -4.98 -29.75
C PHE A 170 -30.22 -5.65 -30.62
N GLY A 171 -30.12 -5.50 -31.93
CA GLY A 171 -31.16 -5.99 -32.83
C GLY A 171 -30.75 -6.04 -34.29
N LEU A 172 -31.56 -6.72 -35.07
CA LEU A 172 -31.41 -6.79 -36.52
C LEU A 172 -32.17 -5.64 -37.18
N SER A 173 -31.44 -4.77 -37.88
CA SER A 173 -32.00 -3.72 -38.74
C SER A 173 -31.46 -3.90 -40.15
N HIS A 174 -32.33 -4.12 -41.14
CA HIS A 174 -31.95 -4.31 -42.55
C HIS A 174 -30.86 -5.38 -42.76
N CYS A 175 -31.00 -6.54 -42.10
CA CYS A 175 -30.00 -7.61 -42.07
C CYS A 175 -28.64 -7.25 -41.49
N ASN A 176 -28.49 -6.07 -40.89
CA ASN A 176 -27.33 -5.64 -40.15
C ASN A 176 -27.61 -5.86 -38.66
N LEU A 177 -26.80 -6.68 -37.99
CA LEU A 177 -26.90 -6.85 -36.54
C LEU A 177 -26.22 -5.64 -35.91
N VAL A 178 -26.99 -4.85 -35.18
CA VAL A 178 -26.62 -3.53 -34.70
C VAL A 178 -26.76 -3.46 -33.18
N ILE A 179 -25.82 -2.77 -32.53
CA ILE A 179 -26.01 -2.20 -31.19
C ILE A 179 -26.18 -0.70 -31.39
N ASN A 180 -27.31 -0.13 -30.98
CA ASN A 180 -27.59 1.31 -31.07
C ASN A 180 -28.09 1.88 -29.75
N GLU A 181 -27.93 3.19 -29.56
CA GLU A 181 -28.54 3.91 -28.45
C GLU A 181 -30.03 4.17 -28.72
N THR A 182 -30.90 3.90 -27.75
CA THR A 182 -32.36 4.07 -27.86
C THR A 182 -32.74 5.55 -28.00
N SER A 183 -32.02 6.45 -27.31
CA SER A 183 -32.35 7.87 -27.23
C SER A 183 -31.91 8.68 -28.45
N SER A 184 -30.77 8.31 -29.04
CA SER A 184 -30.15 9.04 -30.16
C SER A 184 -30.28 8.33 -31.51
N GLY A 185 -30.67 7.04 -31.51
CA GLY A 185 -30.63 6.18 -32.69
C GLY A 185 -29.23 5.87 -33.19
N ARG A 186 -28.18 6.32 -32.48
CA ARG A 186 -26.78 6.21 -32.90
C ARG A 186 -26.33 4.75 -32.89
N ILE A 187 -25.81 4.29 -34.02
CA ILE A 187 -25.21 2.96 -34.15
C ILE A 187 -23.85 2.95 -33.43
N LEU A 188 -23.75 2.13 -32.39
CA LEU A 188 -22.52 1.89 -31.64
C LEU A 188 -21.69 0.79 -32.29
N TRP A 189 -22.30 -0.32 -32.69
CA TRP A 189 -21.64 -1.47 -33.34
C TRP A 189 -22.52 -2.02 -34.45
N GLN A 190 -21.93 -2.56 -35.51
CA GLN A 190 -22.70 -3.27 -36.53
C GLN A 190 -21.90 -4.34 -37.29
N THR A 191 -22.57 -5.34 -37.86
CA THR A 191 -21.94 -6.42 -38.65
C THR A 191 -21.67 -6.06 -40.11
N ASN A 192 -22.15 -4.90 -40.59
CA ASN A 192 -22.06 -4.40 -41.97
C ASN A 192 -22.61 -5.37 -43.04
N THR A 193 -23.61 -6.16 -42.69
CA THR A 193 -24.23 -7.15 -43.59
C THR A 193 -25.33 -6.49 -44.44
N LYS A 194 -25.35 -6.76 -45.75
CA LYS A 194 -26.32 -6.22 -46.72
C LYS A 194 -27.14 -7.36 -47.35
N ALA A 195 -28.37 -7.55 -46.89
CA ALA A 195 -29.34 -8.50 -47.44
C ALA A 195 -30.77 -8.13 -46.98
N ASN A 196 -31.80 -8.83 -47.46
CA ASN A 196 -33.18 -8.71 -46.97
C ASN A 196 -33.64 -10.07 -46.43
N GLY A 197 -34.35 -10.14 -45.29
CA GLY A 197 -34.93 -11.39 -44.76
C GLY A 197 -34.03 -12.24 -43.83
N CYS A 198 -33.13 -11.62 -43.06
CA CYS A 198 -32.12 -12.32 -42.25
C CYS A 198 -32.48 -12.44 -40.78
N TYR A 199 -32.02 -13.49 -40.10
CA TYR A 199 -32.16 -13.66 -38.65
C TYR A 199 -30.80 -13.87 -37.98
N VAL A 200 -30.72 -13.55 -36.68
CA VAL A 200 -29.54 -13.82 -35.84
C VAL A 200 -29.82 -15.08 -35.05
N GLN A 201 -28.86 -15.97 -34.97
CA GLN A 201 -28.96 -17.20 -34.20
C GLN A 201 -27.68 -17.41 -33.39
N LEU A 202 -27.84 -17.65 -32.08
CA LEU A 202 -26.78 -18.24 -31.26
C LEU A 202 -26.83 -19.75 -31.47
N GLU A 203 -25.85 -20.29 -32.19
CA GLU A 203 -25.77 -21.71 -32.51
C GLU A 203 -25.41 -22.55 -31.28
N ASN A 204 -25.75 -23.85 -31.31
CA ASN A 204 -25.47 -24.78 -30.20
C ASN A 204 -23.99 -25.02 -29.92
N ASN A 205 -23.10 -24.57 -30.81
CA ASN A 205 -21.66 -24.60 -30.66
C ASN A 205 -21.08 -23.27 -30.14
N GLY A 206 -21.92 -22.34 -29.68
CA GLY A 206 -21.55 -21.03 -29.13
C GLY A 206 -21.24 -19.96 -30.17
N GLU A 207 -21.42 -20.26 -31.46
CA GLU A 207 -21.20 -19.32 -32.55
C GLU A 207 -22.41 -18.40 -32.75
N LEU A 208 -22.22 -17.09 -32.63
CA LEU A 208 -23.25 -16.12 -33.03
C LEU A 208 -23.18 -15.91 -34.55
N THR A 209 -24.31 -16.09 -35.26
CA THR A 209 -24.39 -16.00 -36.72
C THR A 209 -25.55 -15.14 -37.20
N VAL A 210 -25.36 -14.47 -38.35
CA VAL A 210 -26.44 -13.82 -39.12
C VAL A 210 -26.69 -14.66 -40.37
N LYS A 211 -27.93 -15.07 -40.63
CA LYS A 211 -28.29 -15.98 -41.73
C LYS A 211 -29.47 -15.47 -42.57
N HIS A 212 -29.45 -15.76 -43.86
CA HIS A 212 -30.57 -15.57 -44.81
C HIS A 212 -30.81 -16.88 -45.57
N LEU A 213 -32.05 -17.39 -45.59
CA LEU A 213 -32.40 -18.67 -46.26
C LEU A 213 -31.42 -19.83 -45.98
N LYS A 214 -30.97 -19.96 -44.73
CA LYS A 214 -29.93 -20.92 -44.25
C LYS A 214 -28.48 -20.64 -44.69
N GLN A 215 -28.25 -19.68 -45.59
CA GLN A 215 -26.92 -19.22 -45.94
C GLN A 215 -26.37 -18.26 -44.86
N LYS A 216 -25.14 -18.50 -44.40
CA LYS A 216 -24.47 -17.71 -43.36
C LYS A 216 -23.86 -16.45 -43.97
N LEU A 217 -24.33 -15.29 -43.53
CA LEU A 217 -23.88 -13.98 -44.01
C LEU A 217 -22.76 -13.39 -43.13
N TRP A 218 -22.79 -13.66 -41.82
CA TRP A 218 -21.76 -13.23 -40.89
C TRP A 218 -21.63 -14.22 -39.73
N SER A 219 -20.42 -14.31 -39.17
CA SER A 219 -20.14 -15.10 -37.98
C SER A 219 -19.10 -14.43 -37.09
N SER A 220 -19.29 -14.64 -35.78
CA SER A 220 -18.27 -14.38 -34.75
C SER A 220 -16.99 -15.21 -34.90
N ASN A 221 -16.99 -16.27 -35.72
CA ASN A 221 -15.87 -17.21 -35.97
C ASN A 221 -15.26 -17.81 -34.68
N LYS A 222 -16.05 -17.93 -33.61
CA LYS A 222 -15.68 -18.61 -32.36
C LYS A 222 -16.64 -19.78 -32.14
N ARG A 223 -16.15 -21.00 -32.40
CA ARG A 223 -16.88 -22.27 -32.21
C ARG A 223 -16.24 -23.08 -31.07
N SER A 224 -17.06 -23.89 -30.40
CA SER A 224 -16.65 -24.85 -29.37
C SER A 224 -17.61 -26.05 -29.43
N ASP A 225 -17.39 -27.07 -28.60
CA ASP A 225 -18.26 -28.25 -28.53
C ASP A 225 -19.73 -27.88 -28.28
N ASN A 226 -20.64 -28.71 -28.79
CA ASN A 226 -22.08 -28.49 -28.63
C ASN A 226 -22.45 -28.43 -27.13
N GLY A 227 -23.15 -27.37 -26.72
CA GLY A 227 -23.49 -27.11 -25.33
C GLY A 227 -24.47 -25.94 -25.14
N ALA A 228 -24.90 -25.71 -23.90
CA ALA A 228 -25.85 -24.65 -23.59
C ALA A 228 -25.15 -23.29 -23.38
N TYR A 229 -25.03 -22.49 -24.44
CA TYR A 229 -24.42 -21.15 -24.39
C TYR A 229 -25.45 -20.06 -24.10
N ILE A 230 -24.94 -18.93 -23.59
CA ILE A 230 -25.73 -17.73 -23.31
C ILE A 230 -25.05 -16.47 -23.87
N GLY A 231 -25.80 -15.64 -24.59
CA GLY A 231 -25.39 -14.31 -25.01
C GLY A 231 -26.06 -13.23 -24.15
N VAL A 232 -25.26 -12.33 -23.57
CA VAL A 232 -25.71 -11.29 -22.62
C VAL A 232 -25.23 -9.92 -23.08
N LEU A 233 -26.14 -8.95 -23.13
CA LEU A 233 -25.81 -7.53 -23.34
C LEU A 233 -25.41 -6.91 -22.00
N ARG A 234 -24.18 -6.39 -21.90
CA ARG A 234 -23.59 -5.86 -20.66
C ARG A 234 -23.80 -4.35 -20.53
N TYR A 235 -23.74 -3.85 -19.31
CA TYR A 235 -23.83 -2.41 -18.99
C TYR A 235 -22.72 -1.57 -19.65
N ASP A 236 -21.58 -2.18 -19.99
CA ASP A 236 -20.48 -1.52 -20.72
C ASP A 236 -20.71 -1.43 -22.24
N GLY A 237 -21.93 -1.73 -22.70
CA GLY A 237 -22.34 -1.65 -24.09
C GLY A 237 -21.81 -2.76 -24.98
N ARG A 238 -21.27 -3.83 -24.40
CA ARG A 238 -20.77 -5.00 -25.14
C ARG A 238 -21.72 -6.19 -25.02
N PHE A 239 -21.92 -6.88 -26.12
CA PHE A 239 -22.62 -8.16 -26.14
C PHE A 239 -21.59 -9.29 -26.01
N ALA A 240 -21.71 -10.14 -24.99
CA ALA A 240 -20.76 -11.22 -24.71
C ALA A 240 -21.45 -12.58 -24.67
N VAL A 241 -20.79 -13.60 -25.22
CA VAL A 241 -21.23 -15.00 -25.17
C VAL A 241 -20.42 -15.76 -24.14
N TYR A 242 -21.08 -16.36 -23.14
CA TYR A 242 -20.49 -17.20 -22.11
C TYR A 242 -20.62 -18.67 -22.44
N GLY A 243 -19.66 -19.46 -21.95
CA GLY A 243 -19.53 -20.89 -22.20
C GLY A 243 -20.68 -21.73 -21.60
N PRO A 244 -20.64 -23.06 -21.76
CA PRO A 244 -21.74 -23.94 -21.37
C PRO A 244 -22.15 -23.80 -19.90
N LEU A 245 -23.43 -24.07 -19.61
CA LEU A 245 -23.98 -24.12 -18.24
C LEU A 245 -23.19 -25.10 -17.37
N LEU A 246 -22.59 -24.60 -16.29
CA LEU A 246 -21.77 -25.36 -15.36
C LEU A 246 -22.55 -25.84 -14.14
N TRP A 247 -23.56 -25.08 -13.70
CA TRP A 247 -24.31 -25.37 -12.48
C TRP A 247 -25.65 -24.65 -12.47
N ASN A 248 -26.66 -25.26 -11.83
CA ASN A 248 -27.89 -24.57 -11.46
C ASN A 248 -28.45 -25.11 -10.15
N ASN A 249 -29.33 -24.34 -9.51
CA ASN A 249 -29.96 -24.69 -8.24
C ASN A 249 -31.00 -25.84 -8.29
N ASP A 250 -31.37 -26.32 -9.48
CA ASP A 250 -32.36 -27.41 -9.66
C ASP A 250 -31.73 -28.82 -9.74
N LYS A 251 -30.42 -28.92 -9.95
CA LYS A 251 -29.73 -30.22 -10.06
C LYS A 251 -29.02 -30.58 -8.76
N LYS A 252 -29.58 -31.55 -8.05
CA LYS A 252 -28.84 -32.37 -7.08
C LYS A 252 -27.96 -33.38 -7.83
N ASP A 253 -26.73 -33.54 -7.33
CA ASP A 253 -25.76 -34.61 -7.55
C ASP A 253 -24.79 -34.55 -8.76
N THR A 254 -23.51 -34.54 -8.38
CA THR A 254 -22.26 -35.09 -8.96
C THR A 254 -22.18 -35.44 -10.45
N VAL A 255 -21.12 -34.95 -11.13
CA VAL A 255 -20.32 -35.71 -12.12
C VAL A 255 -18.84 -35.27 -12.08
N GLU A 256 -17.95 -36.18 -11.66
CA GLU A 256 -16.53 -36.25 -12.06
C GLU A 256 -16.38 -37.07 -13.37
N LEU A 257 -15.15 -37.08 -13.91
CA LEU A 257 -14.57 -37.84 -15.06
C LEU A 257 -14.26 -36.94 -16.26
N GLY A 258 -13.09 -37.00 -16.91
CA GLY A 258 -11.93 -37.89 -16.83
C GLY A 258 -10.98 -37.52 -17.99
N GLY A 259 -9.68 -37.85 -17.87
CA GLY A 259 -8.64 -37.45 -18.82
C GLY A 259 -8.61 -38.23 -20.14
N LEU A 260 -7.66 -37.87 -21.01
CA LEU A 260 -6.80 -38.77 -21.79
C LEU A 260 -5.77 -37.97 -22.61
N ASP A 261 -4.56 -38.54 -22.63
CA ASP A 261 -3.36 -38.14 -23.37
C ASP A 261 -3.45 -38.35 -24.89
N SER A 262 -2.39 -37.85 -25.55
CA SER A 262 -1.70 -38.34 -26.75
C SER A 262 -1.86 -37.58 -28.08
N ASP A 263 -0.72 -36.98 -28.47
CA ASP A 263 -0.08 -36.94 -29.79
C ASP A 263 -0.91 -37.18 -31.05
N GLN A 264 -0.81 -36.24 -32.00
CA GLN A 264 0.01 -36.41 -33.21
C GLN A 264 0.08 -35.09 -33.99
N GLY A 265 1.29 -34.71 -34.39
CA GLY A 265 1.56 -33.49 -35.14
C GLY A 265 1.23 -33.60 -36.62
N ILE A 266 1.12 -32.43 -37.27
CA ILE A 266 1.55 -32.18 -38.65
C ILE A 266 2.09 -30.73 -38.70
N SER A 267 3.25 -30.60 -39.31
CA SER A 267 4.02 -29.39 -39.56
C SER A 267 3.29 -28.32 -40.39
N PHE A 268 3.57 -27.04 -40.09
CA PHE A 268 3.79 -26.04 -41.13
C PHE A 268 5.02 -25.20 -40.78
N MET A 269 6.03 -25.27 -41.65
CA MET A 269 7.10 -24.28 -41.72
C MET A 269 6.54 -22.91 -42.09
N SER A 270 7.01 -21.86 -41.42
CA SER A 270 7.68 -20.68 -42.00
C SER A 270 7.53 -19.46 -41.11
N GLY A 271 8.64 -18.76 -40.84
CA GLY A 271 8.61 -17.45 -40.17
C GLY A 271 9.85 -17.01 -39.41
N ASP A 272 10.80 -17.89 -39.07
CA ASP A 272 12.11 -17.48 -38.53
C ASP A 272 13.08 -17.09 -39.65
N GLN A 273 12.79 -15.95 -40.31
CA GLN A 273 13.78 -15.14 -41.03
C GLN A 273 13.27 -13.69 -41.16
N MET A 274 13.08 -12.97 -40.05
CA MET A 274 13.11 -11.50 -40.07
C MET A 274 13.28 -10.86 -38.68
N SER A 275 14.32 -11.25 -37.93
CA SER A 275 14.67 -10.52 -36.69
C SER A 275 16.15 -10.59 -36.27
N SER A 276 17.07 -11.00 -37.15
CA SER A 276 18.52 -11.03 -36.86
C SER A 276 19.38 -10.04 -37.66
N LYS A 277 18.80 -8.99 -38.25
CA LYS A 277 19.56 -7.99 -39.05
C LYS A 277 19.53 -6.53 -38.56
N TYR A 278 19.05 -6.25 -37.35
CA TYR A 278 19.18 -4.92 -36.72
C TYR A 278 19.78 -4.97 -35.32
N ALA A 279 20.63 -5.97 -35.06
CA ALA A 279 21.42 -6.07 -33.84
C ALA A 279 22.90 -5.71 -34.06
N THR A 280 23.22 -4.70 -34.88
CA THR A 280 24.58 -4.11 -34.92
C THR A 280 24.57 -2.74 -35.59
N MET A 281 24.14 -1.69 -34.90
CA MET A 281 24.72 -0.34 -35.07
C MET A 281 24.62 0.41 -33.75
N LYS A 282 25.71 0.44 -32.97
CA LYS A 282 25.91 1.50 -31.96
C LYS A 282 25.94 2.83 -32.72
N PRO A 283 25.05 3.81 -32.44
CA PRO A 283 25.21 5.14 -33.01
C PRO A 283 26.38 5.80 -32.27
N SER A 284 27.53 5.87 -32.97
CA SER A 284 28.73 6.66 -32.71
C SER A 284 28.71 7.51 -31.43
N SER A 285 29.17 6.94 -30.31
CA SER A 285 29.63 7.70 -29.13
C SER A 285 30.88 8.55 -29.42
N HIS A 286 31.29 8.66 -30.68
CA HIS A 286 32.53 9.32 -31.13
C HIS A 286 32.26 10.45 -32.14
N HIS A 287 31.00 10.84 -32.37
CA HIS A 287 30.74 11.99 -33.24
C HIS A 287 31.27 13.28 -32.57
N PRO A 288 32.11 14.10 -33.23
CA PRO A 288 32.74 15.27 -32.64
C PRO A 288 31.74 16.24 -31.98
N ALA A 289 30.56 16.43 -32.59
CA ALA A 289 29.50 17.28 -32.03
C ALA A 289 28.86 16.73 -30.73
N LEU A 290 28.82 15.40 -30.55
CA LEU A 290 28.32 14.75 -29.31
C LEU A 290 29.38 14.76 -28.21
N LEU A 291 30.66 14.65 -28.57
CA LEU A 291 31.80 14.84 -27.67
C LEU A 291 31.89 16.32 -27.22
N LEU A 292 31.69 17.25 -28.15
CA LEU A 292 31.61 18.69 -27.86
C LEU A 292 30.51 18.99 -26.84
N LEU A 293 29.30 18.43 -27.00
CA LEU A 293 28.23 18.51 -25.99
C LEU A 293 28.68 18.08 -24.59
N GLN A 294 29.48 17.02 -24.47
CA GLN A 294 30.00 16.53 -23.18
C GLN A 294 31.10 17.41 -22.60
N THR A 295 31.91 18.05 -23.45
CA THR A 295 33.01 18.96 -23.05
C THR A 295 32.57 20.40 -22.73
N ILE A 296 31.35 20.81 -23.12
CA ILE A 296 30.77 22.16 -22.92
C ILE A 296 30.46 22.51 -21.44
N SER A 297 30.97 21.73 -20.48
CA SER A 297 30.86 21.99 -19.03
C SER A 297 31.32 23.40 -18.58
N LYS A 298 32.00 24.18 -19.44
CA LYS A 298 32.40 25.58 -19.21
C LYS A 298 31.58 26.58 -20.06
N LYS A 299 30.37 26.86 -19.56
CA LYS A 299 29.52 28.07 -19.68
C LYS A 299 29.69 29.00 -20.90
N THR A 300 28.67 29.05 -21.76
CA THR A 300 27.96 30.27 -22.21
C THR A 300 26.73 29.88 -23.04
N PRO A 301 25.56 30.57 -22.92
CA PRO A 301 24.41 30.31 -23.79
C PRO A 301 24.72 30.49 -25.29
N SER A 302 25.73 31.30 -25.63
CA SER A 302 26.18 31.54 -27.01
C SER A 302 26.80 30.30 -27.64
N THR A 303 27.71 29.61 -26.94
CA THR A 303 28.35 28.37 -27.42
C THR A 303 27.32 27.25 -27.58
N PHE A 304 26.36 27.15 -26.67
CA PHE A 304 25.24 26.22 -26.82
C PHE A 304 24.35 26.54 -28.03
N LYS A 305 24.03 27.81 -28.27
CA LYS A 305 23.26 28.24 -29.45
C LYS A 305 24.02 27.98 -30.76
N GLN A 306 25.34 28.18 -30.79
CA GLN A 306 26.19 27.83 -31.93
C GLN A 306 26.18 26.33 -32.20
N LEU A 307 26.23 25.52 -31.15
CA LEU A 307 26.15 24.06 -31.28
C LEU A 307 24.76 23.62 -31.75
N HIS A 308 23.68 24.20 -31.23
CA HIS A 308 22.33 23.95 -31.73
C HIS A 308 22.21 24.33 -33.21
N ALA A 309 22.77 25.47 -33.64
CA ALA A 309 22.82 25.85 -35.04
C ALA A 309 23.61 24.82 -35.88
N HIS A 310 24.75 24.33 -35.37
CA HIS A 310 25.51 23.25 -36.01
C HIS A 310 24.70 21.95 -36.14
N PHE A 311 23.90 21.59 -35.12
CA PHE A 311 23.01 20.42 -35.18
C PHE A 311 21.97 20.56 -36.29
N ILE A 312 21.46 21.77 -36.52
CA ILE A 312 20.52 22.06 -37.62
C ILE A 312 21.25 21.97 -38.97
N THR A 313 22.38 22.64 -39.14
CA THR A 313 23.08 22.74 -40.43
C THR A 313 23.77 21.43 -40.85
N SER A 314 24.18 20.60 -39.89
CA SER A 314 24.76 19.27 -40.16
C SER A 314 23.72 18.16 -40.37
N GLY A 315 22.42 18.45 -40.17
CA GLY A 315 21.35 17.44 -40.22
C GLY A 315 21.26 16.53 -39.00
N LEU A 316 22.11 16.70 -37.97
CA LEU A 316 22.02 15.93 -36.71
C LEU A 316 20.69 16.12 -35.98
N ALA A 317 20.06 17.30 -36.12
CA ALA A 317 18.75 17.60 -35.56
C ALA A 317 17.60 16.76 -36.15
N LEU A 318 17.83 16.09 -37.30
CA LEU A 318 16.85 15.19 -37.92
C LEU A 318 16.75 13.84 -37.21
N HIS A 319 17.75 13.49 -36.38
CA HIS A 319 17.81 12.21 -35.68
C HIS A 319 17.38 12.33 -34.21
N SER A 320 16.51 11.42 -33.75
CA SER A 320 15.96 11.44 -32.39
C SER A 320 17.01 11.32 -31.28
N TYR A 321 18.07 10.51 -31.46
CA TYR A 321 19.07 10.31 -30.41
C TYR A 321 19.97 11.55 -30.18
N PRO A 322 20.65 12.13 -31.20
CA PRO A 322 21.40 13.37 -31.03
C PRO A 322 20.54 14.51 -30.48
N LEU A 323 19.31 14.65 -30.98
CA LEU A 323 18.39 15.69 -30.52
C LEU A 323 17.97 15.49 -29.05
N SER A 324 17.77 14.25 -28.60
CA SER A 324 17.47 13.97 -27.18
C SER A 324 18.60 14.41 -26.24
N ARG A 325 19.87 14.30 -26.67
CA ARG A 325 21.02 14.80 -25.90
C ARG A 325 20.99 16.31 -25.82
N LEU A 326 20.75 16.99 -26.95
CA LEU A 326 20.61 18.45 -26.99
C LEU A 326 19.50 18.94 -26.04
N LEU A 327 18.33 18.27 -26.05
CA LEU A 327 17.22 18.55 -25.13
C LEU A 327 17.57 18.33 -23.66
N LEU A 328 18.28 17.25 -23.33
CA LEU A 328 18.67 16.95 -21.96
C LEU A 328 19.67 17.99 -21.43
N PHE A 329 20.62 18.42 -22.26
CA PHE A 329 21.57 19.48 -21.88
C PHE A 329 20.91 20.86 -21.73
N SER A 330 19.90 21.20 -22.53
CA SER A 330 19.19 22.48 -22.39
C SER A 330 18.21 22.52 -21.21
N SER A 331 17.75 21.34 -20.75
CA SER A 331 16.73 21.22 -19.69
C SER A 331 17.30 20.91 -18.30
N LEU A 332 18.58 20.55 -18.19
CA LEU A 332 19.24 20.26 -16.90
C LEU A 332 20.28 21.32 -16.51
N PRO A 333 20.62 21.41 -15.21
CA PRO A 333 21.70 22.27 -14.74
C PRO A 333 23.05 21.92 -15.39
N PRO A 334 23.90 22.92 -15.71
CA PRO A 334 23.80 24.33 -15.31
C PRO A 334 23.05 25.23 -16.32
N LEU A 335 22.78 24.77 -17.54
CA LEU A 335 22.18 25.61 -18.59
C LEU A 335 20.72 25.96 -18.31
N SER A 336 19.97 25.07 -17.65
CA SER A 336 18.57 25.32 -17.25
C SER A 336 18.39 26.50 -16.28
N PHE A 337 19.46 26.95 -15.61
CA PHE A 337 19.42 28.16 -14.78
C PHE A 337 19.48 29.45 -15.59
N ILE A 338 19.96 29.38 -16.83
CA ILE A 338 20.22 30.55 -17.69
C ILE A 338 19.27 30.57 -18.89
N LEU A 339 19.01 29.41 -19.50
CA LEU A 339 18.07 29.26 -20.60
C LEU A 339 16.64 29.05 -20.06
N PRO A 340 15.64 29.76 -20.59
CA PRO A 340 14.27 29.52 -20.19
C PRO A 340 13.80 28.14 -20.67
N PRO A 341 12.91 27.44 -19.92
CA PRO A 341 12.35 26.14 -20.32
C PRO A 341 11.67 26.18 -21.71
N SER A 342 11.17 27.34 -22.13
CA SER A 342 10.60 27.56 -23.46
C SER A 342 11.58 27.29 -24.61
N TYR A 343 12.89 27.44 -24.38
CA TYR A 343 13.92 27.13 -25.37
C TYR A 343 13.99 25.63 -25.66
N SER A 344 13.95 24.80 -24.60
CA SER A 344 13.93 23.34 -24.75
C SER A 344 12.64 22.85 -25.39
N ILE A 345 11.51 23.47 -25.03
CA ILE A 345 10.20 23.16 -25.64
C ILE A 345 10.19 23.55 -27.13
N SER A 346 10.79 24.69 -27.50
CA SER A 346 10.85 25.10 -28.90
C SER A 346 11.73 24.19 -29.74
N ILE A 347 12.83 23.65 -29.21
CA ILE A 347 13.63 22.62 -29.90
C ILE A 347 12.77 21.38 -30.19
N LEU A 348 11.96 20.93 -29.22
CA LEU A 348 11.08 19.78 -29.39
C LEU A 348 10.00 20.04 -30.46
N LEU A 349 9.30 21.18 -30.37
CA LEU A 349 8.16 21.49 -31.22
C LEU A 349 8.57 21.80 -32.67
N ASN A 350 9.77 22.31 -32.90
CA ASN A 350 10.31 22.58 -34.24
C ASN A 350 11.06 21.37 -34.83
N SER A 351 11.06 20.22 -34.16
CA SER A 351 11.64 19.00 -34.69
C SER A 351 10.79 18.46 -35.85
N PRO A 352 11.38 18.12 -37.01
CA PRO A 352 10.63 17.55 -38.14
C PRO A 352 10.09 16.13 -37.86
N HIS A 353 10.67 15.41 -36.88
CA HIS A 353 10.26 14.06 -36.50
C HIS A 353 10.11 13.94 -34.98
N THR A 354 9.08 14.59 -34.43
CA THR A 354 8.80 14.54 -32.99
C THR A 354 8.32 13.14 -32.58
N SER A 355 9.15 12.40 -31.86
CA SER A 355 8.87 11.04 -31.37
C SER A 355 8.46 11.04 -29.89
N THR A 356 7.72 10.00 -29.44
CA THR A 356 7.39 9.81 -28.01
C THR A 356 8.65 9.82 -27.14
N PHE A 357 9.79 9.35 -27.67
CA PHE A 357 11.08 9.34 -26.97
C PHE A 357 11.59 10.76 -26.62
N LEU A 358 11.45 11.72 -27.54
CA LEU A 358 11.85 13.11 -27.30
C LEU A 358 10.96 13.77 -26.24
N PHE A 359 9.65 13.53 -26.30
CA PHE A 359 8.72 13.96 -25.25
C PHE A 359 9.06 13.34 -23.89
N ASN A 360 9.28 12.03 -23.82
CA ASN A 360 9.64 11.33 -22.58
C ASN A 360 10.94 11.88 -21.98
N THR A 361 11.91 12.25 -22.82
CA THR A 361 13.18 12.87 -22.38
C THR A 361 12.92 14.20 -21.65
N LEU A 362 12.12 15.09 -22.24
CA LEU A 362 11.81 16.38 -21.61
C LEU A 362 10.87 16.23 -20.41
N ILE A 363 9.84 15.39 -20.49
CA ILE A 363 8.93 15.09 -19.38
C ILE A 363 9.73 14.58 -18.18
N ALA A 364 10.68 13.67 -18.39
CA ALA A 364 11.57 13.18 -17.33
C ALA A 364 12.49 14.26 -16.75
N SER A 365 13.02 15.15 -17.61
CA SER A 365 13.86 16.27 -17.14
C SER A 365 13.06 17.24 -16.27
N PHE A 366 11.86 17.64 -16.70
CA PHE A 366 11.04 18.62 -15.98
C PHE A 366 10.36 18.03 -14.75
N SER A 367 10.06 16.73 -14.74
CA SER A 367 9.56 16.06 -13.53
C SER A 367 10.61 15.90 -12.44
N SER A 368 11.91 16.02 -12.77
CA SER A 368 12.99 15.97 -11.78
C SER A 368 13.09 17.23 -10.92
N ALA A 369 12.54 18.36 -11.39
CA ALA A 369 12.54 19.64 -10.69
C ALA A 369 11.12 20.04 -10.27
N ILE A 370 10.89 20.19 -8.95
CA ILE A 370 9.55 20.47 -8.39
C ILE A 370 8.90 21.72 -9.03
N HIS A 371 9.68 22.78 -9.26
CA HIS A 371 9.17 24.02 -9.86
C HIS A 371 8.79 23.89 -11.35
N LEU A 372 9.37 22.92 -12.09
CA LEU A 372 9.07 22.68 -13.52
C LEU A 372 8.04 21.57 -13.73
N THR A 373 7.55 20.93 -12.66
CA THR A 373 6.66 19.78 -12.76
C THR A 373 5.37 20.10 -13.55
N HIS A 374 4.85 21.32 -13.45
CA HIS A 374 3.71 21.78 -14.25
C HIS A 374 3.96 21.70 -15.77
N LEU A 375 5.20 21.95 -16.23
CA LEU A 375 5.58 21.83 -17.64
C LEU A 375 5.61 20.37 -18.09
N SER A 376 5.90 19.42 -17.20
CA SER A 376 5.84 17.99 -17.53
C SER A 376 4.40 17.54 -17.84
N PHE A 377 3.42 18.02 -17.08
CA PHE A 377 1.99 17.78 -17.36
C PHE A 377 1.50 18.54 -18.59
N TYR A 378 2.01 19.76 -18.84
CA TYR A 378 1.75 20.48 -20.09
C TYR A 378 2.26 19.70 -21.31
N LEU A 379 3.51 19.24 -21.29
CA LEU A 379 4.06 18.41 -22.36
C LEU A 379 3.29 17.10 -22.54
N TYR A 380 2.84 16.48 -21.45
CA TYR A 380 1.96 15.32 -21.52
C TYR A 380 0.62 15.67 -22.18
N SER A 381 0.00 16.80 -21.85
CA SER A 381 -1.24 17.24 -22.49
C SER A 381 -1.07 17.50 -23.99
N LEU A 382 0.08 18.01 -24.43
CA LEU A 382 0.42 18.12 -25.84
C LEU A 382 0.55 16.74 -26.50
N LEU A 383 1.18 15.78 -25.83
CA LEU A 383 1.33 14.40 -26.31
C LEU A 383 -0.02 13.67 -26.47
N LEU A 384 -1.09 14.17 -25.84
CA LEU A 384 -2.46 13.64 -26.03
C LEU A 384 -3.14 14.18 -27.29
N LEU A 385 -2.58 15.21 -27.94
CA LEU A 385 -3.15 15.78 -29.17
C LEU A 385 -2.97 14.84 -30.37
N PRO A 386 -3.90 14.80 -31.33
CA PRO A 386 -3.85 13.89 -32.48
C PRO A 386 -2.63 14.08 -33.40
N CYS A 387 -1.99 15.26 -33.37
CA CYS A 387 -0.83 15.58 -34.19
C CYS A 387 0.49 15.01 -33.66
N PHE A 388 0.51 14.45 -32.44
CA PHE A 388 1.69 13.87 -31.83
C PHE A 388 1.56 12.36 -31.62
N PRO A 389 2.70 11.65 -31.46
CA PRO A 389 2.70 10.23 -31.11
C PRO A 389 1.99 9.98 -29.78
N LYS A 390 1.35 8.81 -29.64
CA LYS A 390 0.69 8.45 -28.38
C LYS A 390 1.70 8.23 -27.24
N PRO A 391 1.30 8.46 -25.97
CA PRO A 391 2.07 8.04 -24.81
C PRO A 391 2.37 6.54 -24.82
N ASN A 392 3.52 6.15 -24.29
CA ASN A 392 3.91 4.75 -24.11
C ASN A 392 4.24 4.45 -22.63
N SER A 393 4.64 3.22 -22.33
CA SER A 393 4.94 2.80 -20.96
C SER A 393 6.10 3.54 -20.30
N HIS A 394 6.98 4.18 -21.07
CA HIS A 394 8.06 5.02 -20.56
C HIS A 394 7.62 6.47 -20.26
N THR A 395 6.43 6.89 -20.69
CA THR A 395 5.90 8.24 -20.42
C THR A 395 5.43 8.38 -18.97
N PHE A 396 4.72 7.37 -18.47
CA PHE A 396 4.02 7.43 -17.18
C PHE A 396 4.91 7.41 -15.92
N PRO A 397 6.02 6.66 -15.85
CA PRO A 397 6.85 6.60 -14.65
C PRO A 397 7.37 7.97 -14.20
N SER A 398 7.78 8.81 -15.14
CA SER A 398 8.24 10.18 -14.87
C SER A 398 7.12 11.06 -14.31
N LEU A 399 5.89 10.89 -14.80
CA LEU A 399 4.71 11.62 -14.32
C LEU A 399 4.27 11.12 -12.95
N LEU A 400 4.22 9.81 -12.73
CA LEU A 400 3.90 9.21 -11.43
C LEU A 400 4.95 9.57 -10.35
N LYS A 401 6.22 9.67 -10.75
CA LYS A 401 7.29 10.18 -9.88
C LYS A 401 7.03 11.64 -9.49
N ALA A 402 6.57 12.49 -10.42
CA ALA A 402 6.12 13.84 -10.11
C ALA A 402 4.87 13.86 -9.20
N CYS A 403 3.87 13.01 -9.46
CA CYS A 403 2.68 12.85 -8.63
C CYS A 403 3.00 12.34 -7.21
N SER A 404 4.20 11.81 -6.97
CA SER A 404 4.61 11.43 -5.62
C SER A 404 4.80 12.63 -4.68
N SER A 405 4.89 13.85 -5.22
CA SER A 405 4.91 15.08 -4.42
C SER A 405 3.49 15.42 -3.93
N PRO A 406 3.30 15.87 -2.67
CA PRO A 406 1.99 16.23 -2.13
C PRO A 406 1.21 17.21 -3.02
N LEU A 407 1.92 18.14 -3.68
CA LEU A 407 1.32 19.15 -4.56
C LEU A 407 0.60 18.54 -5.77
N TRP A 408 1.08 17.40 -6.27
CA TRP A 408 0.57 16.74 -7.48
C TRP A 408 -0.09 15.39 -7.19
N ALA A 409 -0.20 14.99 -5.92
CA ALA A 409 -0.72 13.68 -5.48
C ALA A 409 -2.07 13.30 -6.10
N LEU A 410 -2.99 14.26 -6.18
CA LEU A 410 -4.33 14.07 -6.74
C LEU A 410 -4.33 13.72 -8.23
N HIS A 411 -3.26 14.02 -8.96
CA HIS A 411 -3.14 13.71 -10.38
C HIS A 411 -2.72 12.25 -10.64
N GLY A 412 -2.15 11.57 -9.65
CA GLY A 412 -1.69 10.18 -9.79
C GLY A 412 -2.79 9.19 -10.20
N PRO A 413 -3.98 9.19 -9.55
CA PRO A 413 -5.11 8.37 -9.99
C PRO A 413 -5.59 8.67 -11.41
N ALA A 414 -5.54 9.94 -11.85
CA ALA A 414 -5.87 10.30 -13.23
C ALA A 414 -4.85 9.73 -14.23
N ILE A 415 -3.56 9.78 -13.90
CA ILE A 415 -2.50 9.12 -14.69
C ILE A 415 -2.69 7.60 -14.70
N HIS A 416 -3.09 6.98 -13.57
CA HIS A 416 -3.43 5.57 -13.52
C HIS A 416 -4.59 5.23 -14.47
N ALA A 417 -5.67 6.02 -14.46
CA ALA A 417 -6.77 5.85 -15.42
C ALA A 417 -6.30 5.99 -16.88
N HIS A 418 -5.35 6.89 -17.15
CA HIS A 418 -4.74 7.03 -18.48
C HIS A 418 -3.89 5.81 -18.87
N ILE A 419 -3.13 5.22 -17.95
CA ILE A 419 -2.39 3.95 -18.20
C ILE A 419 -3.36 2.84 -18.61
N ILE A 420 -4.49 2.73 -17.91
CA ILE A 420 -5.55 1.78 -18.24
C ILE A 420 -6.16 2.09 -19.63
N LYS A 421 -6.44 3.36 -19.90
CA LYS A 421 -7.08 3.84 -21.15
C LYS A 421 -6.21 3.67 -22.40
N PHE A 422 -4.93 4.03 -22.34
CA PHE A 422 -4.04 4.05 -23.52
C PHE A 422 -3.50 2.66 -23.90
N GLN A 423 -3.93 1.61 -23.20
CA GLN A 423 -3.58 0.21 -23.44
C GLN A 423 -2.08 -0.08 -23.49
N VAL A 424 -1.64 -0.61 -22.37
CA VAL A 424 -0.72 -1.75 -22.34
C VAL A 424 -1.59 -3.03 -22.44
N GLY A 425 -2.39 -3.13 -23.51
CA GLY A 425 -3.53 -4.06 -23.64
C GLY A 425 -3.23 -5.38 -24.35
N ALA A 426 -1.97 -5.63 -24.74
CA ALA A 426 -1.54 -6.93 -25.25
C ALA A 426 -0.62 -7.70 -24.29
N PHE A 427 0.05 -7.01 -23.37
CA PHE A 427 0.88 -7.58 -22.30
C PHE A 427 0.93 -6.55 -21.18
N CYS A 428 0.57 -6.89 -19.94
CA CYS A 428 0.79 -6.04 -18.78
C CYS A 428 2.27 -5.67 -18.71
N ASP A 429 2.60 -4.42 -19.01
CA ASP A 429 3.96 -3.90 -18.91
C ASP A 429 4.26 -3.75 -17.42
N GLY A 430 5.10 -4.66 -16.94
CA GLY A 430 5.58 -4.65 -15.56
C GLY A 430 6.17 -3.29 -15.18
N PHE A 431 6.74 -2.54 -16.13
CA PHE A 431 7.35 -1.24 -15.86
C PHE A 431 6.33 -0.18 -15.40
N ALA A 432 5.15 -0.14 -16.03
CA ALA A 432 4.08 0.79 -15.65
C ALA A 432 3.45 0.40 -14.30
N HIS A 433 3.23 -0.90 -14.06
CA HIS A 433 2.69 -1.41 -12.79
C HIS A 433 3.67 -1.19 -11.63
N THR A 434 4.96 -1.46 -11.81
CA THR A 434 6.01 -1.17 -10.82
C THR A 434 6.04 0.32 -10.47
N SER A 435 5.83 1.20 -11.45
CA SER A 435 5.74 2.65 -11.20
C SER A 435 4.49 3.05 -10.42
N LEU A 436 3.35 2.41 -10.67
CA LEU A 436 2.12 2.59 -9.89
C LEU A 436 2.25 2.06 -8.47
N ILE A 437 2.90 0.90 -8.27
CA ILE A 437 3.21 0.37 -6.93
C ILE A 437 4.06 1.39 -6.16
N ASN A 438 5.12 1.93 -6.77
CA ASN A 438 5.95 2.98 -6.15
C ASN A 438 5.16 4.25 -5.82
N PHE A 439 4.20 4.64 -6.66
CA PHE A 439 3.31 5.77 -6.40
C PHE A 439 2.36 5.49 -5.22
N TYR A 440 1.52 4.45 -5.31
CA TYR A 440 0.50 4.14 -4.30
C TYR A 440 1.09 3.80 -2.93
N SER A 441 2.27 3.17 -2.92
CA SER A 441 2.98 2.84 -1.69
C SER A 441 3.46 4.07 -0.92
N LYS A 442 3.63 5.25 -1.55
CA LYS A 442 3.92 6.49 -0.82
C LYS A 442 2.69 7.05 -0.09
N PHE A 443 1.50 6.66 -0.51
CA PHE A 443 0.23 7.08 0.09
C PHE A 443 -0.40 6.00 0.98
N GLY A 444 0.38 4.97 1.37
CA GLY A 444 -0.09 3.92 2.28
C GLY A 444 -1.12 2.96 1.68
N LYS A 445 -1.38 3.00 0.36
CA LYS A 445 -2.42 2.17 -0.28
C LYS A 445 -1.88 0.77 -0.63
N ILE A 446 -1.59 -0.03 0.40
CA ILE A 446 -0.98 -1.37 0.25
C ILE A 446 -1.85 -2.35 -0.50
N SER A 447 -3.17 -2.37 -0.25
CA SER A 447 -4.09 -3.25 -0.96
C SER A 447 -4.04 -3.05 -2.48
N VAL A 448 -3.97 -1.79 -2.92
CA VAL A 448 -3.81 -1.42 -4.34
C VAL A 448 -2.45 -1.86 -4.86
N CYS A 449 -1.38 -1.68 -4.08
CA CYS A 449 -0.03 -2.14 -4.45
C CYS A 449 0.01 -3.66 -4.65
N ARG A 450 -0.62 -4.42 -3.76
CA ARG A 450 -0.71 -5.88 -3.86
C ARG A 450 -1.45 -6.31 -5.12
N HIS A 451 -2.62 -5.72 -5.37
CA HIS A 451 -3.40 -6.00 -6.57
C HIS A 451 -2.59 -5.74 -7.85
N LEU A 452 -1.94 -4.58 -7.94
CA LEU A 452 -1.12 -4.22 -9.09
C LEU A 452 0.07 -5.16 -9.29
N PHE A 453 0.66 -5.68 -8.21
CA PHE A 453 1.74 -6.66 -8.29
C PHE A 453 1.23 -8.02 -8.80
N ASP A 454 0.05 -8.46 -8.33
CA ASP A 454 -0.58 -9.71 -8.73
C ASP A 454 -1.02 -9.74 -10.20
N GLU A 455 -1.28 -8.57 -10.79
CA GLU A 455 -1.56 -8.42 -12.21
C GLU A 455 -0.32 -8.56 -13.10
N ILE A 456 0.90 -8.51 -12.55
CA ILE A 456 2.14 -8.66 -13.31
C ILE A 456 2.39 -10.15 -13.59
N PRO A 457 2.30 -10.64 -14.85
CA PRO A 457 2.40 -12.08 -15.13
C PRO A 457 3.79 -12.66 -14.86
N LYS A 458 4.84 -11.82 -15.02
CA LYS A 458 6.25 -12.14 -14.77
C LYS A 458 6.90 -10.93 -14.07
N PRO A 459 6.77 -10.81 -12.74
CA PRO A 459 7.37 -9.71 -12.01
C PRO A 459 8.90 -9.78 -12.13
N ASP A 460 9.50 -8.66 -12.51
CA ASP A 460 10.96 -8.49 -12.53
C ASP A 460 11.48 -8.11 -11.14
N LEU A 461 12.81 -8.00 -11.01
CA LEU A 461 13.43 -7.61 -9.74
C LEU A 461 12.95 -6.23 -9.24
N ALA A 462 12.63 -5.32 -10.16
CA ALA A 462 12.12 -4.00 -9.80
C ALA A 462 10.72 -4.08 -9.18
N ALA A 463 9.81 -4.89 -9.76
CA ALA A 463 8.49 -5.15 -9.20
C ALA A 463 8.57 -5.78 -7.80
N TRP A 464 9.43 -6.79 -7.62
CA TRP A 464 9.67 -7.42 -6.32
C TRP A 464 10.18 -6.43 -5.28
N ASN A 465 11.19 -5.63 -5.63
CA ASN A 465 11.73 -4.61 -4.74
C ASN A 465 10.69 -3.55 -4.37
N SER A 466 9.86 -3.14 -5.34
CA SER A 466 8.79 -2.16 -5.12
C SER A 466 7.71 -2.68 -4.16
N ILE A 467 7.26 -3.93 -4.30
CA ILE A 467 6.24 -4.48 -3.40
C ILE A 467 6.80 -4.77 -2.00
N ILE A 468 8.01 -5.34 -1.90
CA ILE A 468 8.68 -5.56 -0.59
C ILE A 468 8.89 -4.21 0.11
N SER A 469 9.40 -3.21 -0.60
CA SER A 469 9.57 -1.84 -0.07
C SER A 469 8.25 -1.18 0.29
N ALA A 470 7.14 -1.51 -0.38
CA ALA A 470 5.83 -0.97 -0.07
C ALA A 470 5.37 -1.49 1.29
N TYR A 471 5.36 -2.82 1.48
CA TYR A 471 5.00 -3.45 2.74
C TYR A 471 5.93 -3.02 3.89
N ALA A 472 7.24 -2.95 3.63
CA ALA A 472 8.23 -2.48 4.60
C ALA A 472 7.98 -1.04 5.09
N ARG A 473 7.36 -0.18 4.28
CA ARG A 473 7.09 1.23 4.63
C ARG A 473 5.70 1.48 5.20
N CYS A 474 4.75 0.61 4.90
CA CYS A 474 3.36 0.80 5.33
C CYS A 474 3.13 0.11 6.66
N CYS A 475 3.53 0.81 7.70
CA CYS A 475 3.41 0.41 9.10
C CYS A 475 2.21 1.10 9.79
N VAL A 476 1.23 1.57 9.01
CA VAL A 476 0.16 2.46 9.51
C VAL A 476 -0.91 1.64 10.25
N ASP A 477 -0.69 1.53 11.57
CA ASP A 477 -1.61 1.28 12.69
C ASP A 477 -2.61 0.11 12.71
N GLU A 478 -2.96 -0.25 13.95
CA GLU A 478 -3.83 -1.32 14.49
C GLU A 478 -3.41 -2.79 14.26
N GLY A 479 -2.62 -3.09 13.22
CA GLY A 479 -2.15 -4.46 12.92
C GLY A 479 -0.66 -4.60 12.61
N GLY A 480 0.15 -3.56 12.83
CA GLY A 480 1.46 -3.29 12.20
C GLY A 480 2.50 -4.42 12.06
N GLY A 481 2.40 -5.52 12.82
CA GLY A 481 3.25 -6.70 12.62
C GLY A 481 2.89 -7.53 11.38
N VAL A 482 1.63 -7.48 10.92
CA VAL A 482 1.15 -8.26 9.76
C VAL A 482 1.85 -7.79 8.50
N SER A 483 1.67 -6.53 8.08
CA SER A 483 2.33 -5.96 6.89
C SER A 483 3.85 -6.22 6.80
N LEU A 484 4.55 -6.21 7.95
CA LEU A 484 5.99 -6.50 8.03
C LEU A 484 6.30 -7.99 7.83
N MET A 485 5.49 -8.90 8.37
CA MET A 485 5.60 -10.34 8.12
C MET A 485 5.36 -10.66 6.64
N GLU A 486 4.35 -10.05 6.02
CA GLU A 486 4.09 -10.16 4.59
C GLU A 486 5.29 -9.72 3.73
N ALA A 487 6.07 -8.73 4.18
CA ALA A 487 7.30 -8.33 3.47
C ALA A 487 8.36 -9.45 3.48
N LEU A 488 8.50 -10.17 4.60
CA LEU A 488 9.40 -11.34 4.71
C LEU A 488 8.89 -12.52 3.88
N ASP A 489 7.57 -12.74 3.83
CA ASP A 489 6.96 -13.77 2.99
C ASP A 489 7.11 -13.46 1.50
N LEU A 490 6.96 -12.20 1.10
CA LEU A 490 7.25 -11.74 -0.27
C LEU A 490 8.71 -11.95 -0.63
N PHE A 491 9.63 -11.65 0.28
CA PHE A 491 11.06 -11.90 0.07
C PHE A 491 11.35 -13.40 -0.08
N ARG A 492 10.75 -14.25 0.75
CA ARG A 492 10.84 -15.71 0.60
C ARG A 492 10.26 -16.17 -0.74
N GLY A 493 9.12 -15.61 -1.16
CA GLY A 493 8.51 -15.85 -2.47
C GLY A 493 9.42 -15.47 -3.63
N MET A 494 10.12 -14.33 -3.52
CA MET A 494 11.10 -13.88 -4.50
C MET A 494 12.27 -14.87 -4.64
N LEU A 495 12.79 -15.39 -3.51
CA LEU A 495 13.85 -16.40 -3.51
C LEU A 495 13.40 -17.73 -4.13
N LEU A 496 12.18 -18.20 -3.79
CA LEU A 496 11.60 -19.42 -4.35
C LEU A 496 11.31 -19.29 -5.86
N ALA A 497 11.04 -18.06 -6.34
CA ALA A 497 10.92 -17.76 -7.75
C ALA A 497 12.28 -17.67 -8.49
N GLY A 498 13.40 -17.91 -7.80
CA GLY A 498 14.74 -17.97 -8.39
C GLY A 498 15.42 -16.61 -8.61
N PHE A 499 14.86 -15.52 -8.07
CA PHE A 499 15.46 -14.20 -8.18
C PHE A 499 16.59 -14.01 -7.16
N ARG A 500 17.69 -13.42 -7.61
CA ARG A 500 18.78 -12.99 -6.71
C ARG A 500 18.43 -11.62 -6.12
N PRO A 501 18.39 -11.47 -4.78
CA PRO A 501 18.19 -10.18 -4.14
C PRO A 501 19.26 -9.17 -4.55
N SER A 502 18.88 -7.90 -4.66
CA SER A 502 19.83 -6.80 -4.76
C SER A 502 20.05 -6.14 -3.41
N GLU A 503 21.03 -5.24 -3.32
CA GLU A 503 21.28 -4.41 -2.14
C GLU A 503 20.01 -3.66 -1.69
N MET A 504 19.21 -3.16 -2.65
CA MET A 504 17.93 -2.50 -2.35
C MET A 504 16.94 -3.46 -1.69
N THR A 505 16.86 -4.71 -2.16
CA THR A 505 16.04 -5.73 -1.50
C THR A 505 16.49 -5.95 -0.06
N LEU A 506 17.80 -6.07 0.15
CA LEU A 506 18.37 -6.32 1.48
C LEU A 506 18.12 -5.14 2.43
N VAL A 507 18.27 -3.89 1.97
CA VAL A 507 17.95 -2.72 2.80
C VAL A 507 16.50 -2.77 3.29
N SER A 508 15.55 -3.13 2.42
CA SER A 508 14.14 -3.26 2.83
C SER A 508 13.92 -4.40 3.82
N VAL A 509 14.48 -5.58 3.56
CA VAL A 509 14.32 -6.77 4.42
C VAL A 509 14.99 -6.58 5.79
N ILE A 510 16.20 -6.03 5.82
CA ILE A 510 16.94 -5.72 7.05
C ILE A 510 16.18 -4.68 7.88
N GLY A 511 15.62 -3.65 7.23
CA GLY A 511 14.77 -2.66 7.89
C GLY A 511 13.53 -3.30 8.54
N VAL A 512 12.83 -4.18 7.80
CA VAL A 512 11.70 -4.97 8.33
C VAL A 512 12.12 -5.80 9.53
N CYS A 513 13.29 -6.45 9.48
CA CYS A 513 13.80 -7.23 10.61
C CYS A 513 14.05 -6.34 11.84
N GLY A 514 14.55 -5.12 11.66
CA GLY A 514 14.72 -4.16 12.74
C GLY A 514 13.38 -3.71 13.35
N ASP A 515 12.38 -3.45 12.51
CA ASP A 515 11.07 -2.99 12.99
C ASP A 515 10.26 -4.09 13.68
N LEU A 516 10.39 -5.34 13.22
CA LEU A 516 9.87 -6.53 13.92
C LEU A 516 10.76 -7.00 15.09
N GLY A 517 11.98 -6.47 15.19
CA GLY A 517 13.06 -6.91 16.08
C GLY A 517 13.40 -8.40 15.97
N THR A 518 13.28 -8.96 14.76
CA THR A 518 13.58 -10.35 14.39
C THR A 518 15.07 -10.52 14.12
N LEU A 519 15.82 -10.72 15.20
CA LEU A 519 17.29 -10.75 15.17
C LEU A 519 17.83 -11.93 14.36
N ALA A 520 17.20 -13.11 14.42
CA ALA A 520 17.71 -14.29 13.73
C ALA A 520 17.63 -14.13 12.20
N GLN A 521 16.52 -13.57 11.71
CA GLN A 521 16.27 -13.29 10.29
C GLN A 521 17.17 -12.14 9.82
N GLY A 522 17.38 -11.13 10.65
CA GLY A 522 18.36 -10.06 10.39
C GLY A 522 19.79 -10.59 10.25
N LEU A 523 20.22 -11.49 11.15
CA LEU A 523 21.53 -12.13 11.08
C LEU A 523 21.64 -13.05 9.85
N TRP A 524 20.58 -13.80 9.54
CA TRP A 524 20.53 -14.61 8.33
C TRP A 524 20.70 -13.74 7.07
N ALA A 525 20.04 -12.58 7.01
CA ALA A 525 20.16 -11.65 5.88
C ALA A 525 21.59 -11.10 5.75
N HIS A 526 22.24 -10.76 6.88
CA HIS A 526 23.65 -10.34 6.90
C HIS A 526 24.60 -11.43 6.40
N VAL A 527 24.46 -12.68 6.87
CA VAL A 527 25.27 -13.82 6.41
C VAL A 527 25.00 -14.16 4.95
N PHE A 528 23.73 -14.11 4.53
CA PHE A 528 23.31 -14.34 3.16
C PHE A 528 23.98 -13.35 2.18
N MET A 529 24.07 -12.08 2.56
CA MET A 529 24.75 -11.05 1.77
C MET A 529 26.21 -11.42 1.51
N GLY A 530 26.96 -11.78 2.57
CA GLY A 530 28.37 -12.16 2.46
C GLY A 530 28.58 -13.40 1.58
N ARG A 531 27.69 -14.40 1.68
CA ARG A 531 27.74 -15.61 0.82
C ARG A 531 27.34 -15.35 -0.63
N SER A 532 26.52 -14.34 -0.87
CA SER A 532 26.03 -13.99 -2.21
C SER A 532 26.97 -13.08 -3.00
N GLY A 533 28.10 -12.68 -2.39
CA GLY A 533 29.06 -11.74 -2.99
C GLY A 533 28.51 -10.33 -3.14
N LEU A 534 27.47 -9.97 -2.38
CA LEU A 534 26.93 -8.61 -2.34
C LEU A 534 27.84 -7.74 -1.46
N GLU A 535 28.21 -6.57 -1.95
CA GLU A 535 29.09 -5.66 -1.22
C GLU A 535 28.35 -4.97 -0.07
N MET A 536 29.03 -4.85 1.08
CA MET A 536 28.57 -4.03 2.19
C MET A 536 28.78 -2.56 1.85
N ASN A 537 27.87 -1.99 1.05
CA ASN A 537 27.89 -0.56 0.79
C ASN A 537 27.30 0.23 1.97
N ARG A 538 27.45 1.56 1.95
CA ARG A 538 26.95 2.45 3.00
C ARG A 538 25.46 2.31 3.31
N PHE A 539 24.63 1.98 2.31
CA PHE A 539 23.18 1.86 2.50
C PHE A 539 22.82 0.60 3.26
N VAL A 540 23.45 -0.53 2.90
CA VAL A 540 23.26 -1.80 3.61
C VAL A 540 23.89 -1.74 5.01
N GLY A 541 25.08 -1.14 5.13
CA GLY A 541 25.74 -0.91 6.41
C GLY A 541 24.89 -0.09 7.38
N THR A 542 24.34 1.04 6.93
CA THR A 542 23.41 1.86 7.72
C THR A 542 22.16 1.08 8.15
N ALA A 543 21.58 0.29 7.24
CA ALA A 543 20.42 -0.54 7.55
C ALA A 543 20.73 -1.62 8.60
N LEU A 544 21.92 -2.23 8.55
CA LEU A 544 22.36 -3.21 9.54
C LEU A 544 22.62 -2.58 10.92
N ILE A 545 23.21 -1.39 10.96
CA ILE A 545 23.40 -0.62 12.22
C ILE A 545 22.03 -0.36 12.87
N ASP A 546 21.06 0.14 12.09
CA ASP A 546 19.69 0.39 12.56
C ASP A 546 19.01 -0.91 13.02
N MET A 547 19.11 -1.99 12.23
CA MET A 547 18.52 -3.28 12.57
C MET A 547 19.11 -3.88 13.85
N TYR A 548 20.43 -3.97 13.98
CA TYR A 548 21.07 -4.53 15.17
C TYR A 548 20.75 -3.71 16.42
N SER A 549 20.72 -2.38 16.30
CA SER A 549 20.28 -1.49 17.38
C SER A 549 18.83 -1.78 17.76
N LYS A 550 17.91 -1.83 16.80
CA LYS A 550 16.47 -2.10 17.00
C LYS A 550 16.13 -3.53 17.44
N CYS A 551 17.04 -4.48 17.24
CA CYS A 551 16.98 -5.86 17.73
C CYS A 551 17.64 -6.04 19.12
N GLY A 552 18.19 -4.97 19.70
CA GLY A 552 18.77 -4.99 21.04
C GLY A 552 20.20 -5.51 21.11
N TRP A 553 20.91 -5.64 19.97
CA TRP A 553 22.31 -6.07 19.91
C TRP A 553 23.24 -4.93 19.49
N LEU A 554 23.33 -3.91 20.34
CA LEU A 554 24.10 -2.69 20.08
C LEU A 554 25.58 -2.96 19.75
N GLY A 555 26.22 -3.94 20.39
CA GLY A 555 27.63 -4.26 20.11
C GLY A 555 27.90 -4.73 18.68
N LEU A 556 26.95 -5.44 18.03
CA LEU A 556 27.09 -5.76 16.60
C LEU A 556 26.86 -4.54 15.72
N ALA A 557 25.98 -3.62 16.12
CA ALA A 557 25.79 -2.35 15.42
C ALA A 557 27.10 -1.53 15.42
N GLU A 558 27.80 -1.46 16.56
CA GLU A 558 29.11 -0.82 16.69
C GLU A 558 30.17 -1.49 15.80
N GLN A 559 30.25 -2.82 15.81
CA GLN A 559 31.19 -3.55 14.95
C GLN A 559 30.94 -3.30 13.46
N VAL A 560 29.66 -3.27 13.03
CA VAL A 560 29.32 -2.92 11.65
C VAL A 560 29.72 -1.48 11.37
N PHE A 561 29.43 -0.54 12.27
CA PHE A 561 29.78 0.87 12.13
C PHE A 561 31.30 1.08 11.97
N ASP A 562 32.10 0.47 12.82
CA ASP A 562 33.56 0.59 12.79
C ASP A 562 34.18 -0.13 11.58
N GLY A 563 33.49 -1.14 11.03
CA GLY A 563 33.90 -1.84 9.82
C GLY A 563 33.60 -1.11 8.50
N LEU A 564 32.85 0.00 8.51
CA LEU A 564 32.53 0.75 7.30
C LEU A 564 33.72 1.60 6.81
N LEU A 565 34.16 1.36 5.58
CA LEU A 565 35.24 2.12 4.94
C LEU A 565 34.93 3.62 4.75
N CYS A 566 33.65 3.97 4.57
CA CYS A 566 33.20 5.35 4.41
C CYS A 566 31.93 5.55 5.25
N ARG A 567 32.05 6.38 6.30
CA ARG A 567 30.96 6.74 7.20
C ARG A 567 30.45 8.12 6.82
N ASP A 568 29.21 8.19 6.37
CA ASP A 568 28.53 9.46 6.07
C ASP A 568 27.59 9.85 7.23
N THR A 569 26.93 10.99 7.09
CA THR A 569 25.96 11.51 8.05
C THR A 569 24.88 10.49 8.41
N LEU A 570 24.44 9.65 7.46
CA LEU A 570 23.41 8.65 7.70
C LEU A 570 23.90 7.52 8.62
N CYS A 571 25.12 7.04 8.42
CA CYS A 571 25.74 6.02 9.27
C CYS A 571 25.87 6.52 10.72
N TYR A 572 26.36 7.76 10.88
CA TYR A 572 26.49 8.41 12.19
C TYR A 572 25.14 8.58 12.87
N ASN A 573 24.14 9.07 12.15
CA ASN A 573 22.79 9.25 12.69
C ASN A 573 22.15 7.92 13.13
N ALA A 574 22.35 6.83 12.38
CA ALA A 574 21.86 5.51 12.76
C ALA A 574 22.52 5.00 14.06
N MET A 575 23.84 5.16 14.20
CA MET A 575 24.57 4.73 15.38
C MET A 575 24.25 5.59 16.61
N ILE A 576 24.20 6.92 16.48
CA ILE A 576 23.80 7.86 17.55
C ILE A 576 22.38 7.55 18.02
N ARG A 577 21.45 7.29 17.09
CA ARG A 577 20.09 6.86 17.42
C ARG A 577 20.08 5.54 18.16
N GLY A 578 20.87 4.56 17.73
CA GLY A 578 21.02 3.28 18.44
C GLY A 578 21.49 3.47 19.87
N LEU A 579 22.51 4.31 20.10
CA LEU A 579 22.98 4.67 21.43
C LEU A 579 21.88 5.35 22.27
N ALA A 580 21.14 6.30 21.68
CA ALA A 580 20.04 7.00 22.32
C ALA A 580 18.91 6.04 22.76
N MET A 581 18.53 5.10 21.90
CA MET A 581 17.52 4.08 22.21
C MET A 581 17.95 3.16 23.35
N HIS A 582 19.25 2.94 23.52
CA HIS A 582 19.82 2.12 24.59
C HIS A 582 20.18 2.93 25.84
N GLY A 583 19.86 4.23 25.90
CA GLY A 583 20.17 5.10 27.04
C GLY A 583 21.66 5.42 27.19
N LYS A 584 22.48 5.21 26.16
CA LYS A 584 23.92 5.48 26.14
C LYS A 584 24.19 6.92 25.68
N GLY A 585 23.58 7.90 26.33
CA GLY A 585 23.60 9.31 25.90
C GLY A 585 25.00 9.93 25.87
N THR A 586 25.86 9.62 26.83
CA THR A 586 27.25 10.12 26.85
C THR A 586 28.03 9.67 25.62
N TYR A 587 27.99 8.37 25.33
CA TYR A 587 28.61 7.80 24.12
C TYR A 587 28.03 8.38 22.82
N ALA A 588 26.74 8.74 22.82
CA ALA A 588 26.10 9.39 21.68
C ALA A 588 26.64 10.82 21.45
N VAL A 589 26.88 11.58 22.52
CA VAL A 589 27.52 12.91 22.47
C VAL A 589 28.98 12.78 22.04
N ASP A 590 29.73 11.83 22.59
CA ASP A 590 31.13 11.56 22.18
C ASP A 590 31.23 11.21 20.69
N LEU A 591 30.29 10.39 20.20
CA LEU A 591 30.22 10.01 18.78
C LEU A 591 29.85 11.19 17.88
N PHE A 592 28.98 12.09 18.35
CA PHE A 592 28.68 13.34 17.67
C PHE A 592 29.88 14.28 17.60
N ASP A 593 30.66 14.39 18.68
CA ASP A 593 31.89 15.18 18.65
C ASP A 593 32.92 14.53 17.71
N ARG A 594 33.07 13.20 17.70
CA ARG A 594 33.90 12.51 16.70
C ARG A 594 33.47 12.83 15.26
N MET A 595 32.17 12.80 14.98
CA MET A 595 31.61 13.16 13.66
C MET A 595 32.06 14.56 13.21
N ARG A 596 32.04 15.53 14.14
CA ARG A 596 32.48 16.92 13.89
C ARG A 596 33.98 17.00 13.61
N HIS A 597 34.79 16.30 14.39
CA HIS A 597 36.26 16.30 14.24
C HIS A 597 36.69 15.63 12.93
N GLU A 598 35.95 14.60 12.47
CA GLU A 598 36.17 13.95 11.17
C GLU A 598 35.65 14.81 9.98
N GLY A 599 35.06 15.98 10.24
CA GLY A 599 34.54 16.87 9.20
C GLY A 599 33.28 16.34 8.49
N VAL A 600 32.58 15.37 9.08
CA VAL A 600 31.33 14.84 8.54
C VAL A 600 30.21 15.86 8.79
N ARG A 601 29.44 16.16 7.74
CA ARG A 601 28.41 17.20 7.79
C ARG A 601 27.31 16.84 8.80
N VAL A 602 27.10 17.73 9.77
CA VAL A 602 25.95 17.73 10.67
C VAL A 602 24.72 18.23 9.91
N ASP A 603 23.61 17.51 10.04
CA ASP A 603 22.32 17.88 9.48
C ASP A 603 21.23 17.97 10.56
N GLU A 604 20.02 18.36 10.14
CA GLU A 604 18.86 18.49 11.03
C GLU A 604 18.55 17.19 11.78
N VAL A 605 18.71 16.04 11.12
CA VAL A 605 18.43 14.73 11.73
C VAL A 605 19.48 14.40 12.79
N THR A 606 20.74 14.77 12.56
CA THR A 606 21.85 14.60 13.52
C THR A 606 21.52 15.26 14.84
N LEU A 607 21.11 16.54 14.82
CA LEU A 607 20.81 17.30 16.03
C LEU A 607 19.63 16.72 16.80
N VAL A 608 18.58 16.28 16.09
CA VAL A 608 17.45 15.57 16.71
C VAL A 608 17.90 14.31 17.44
N VAL A 609 18.69 13.43 16.80
CA VAL A 609 19.08 12.15 17.43
C VAL A 609 20.02 12.33 18.63
N VAL A 610 20.91 13.34 18.59
CA VAL A 610 21.78 13.66 19.74
C VAL A 610 20.97 14.27 20.88
N MET A 611 20.05 15.19 20.59
CA MET A 611 19.16 15.75 21.62
C MET A 611 18.26 14.67 22.25
N CYS A 612 17.73 13.72 21.47
CA CYS A 612 17.02 12.55 22.02
C CYS A 612 17.92 11.73 22.95
N ALA A 613 19.20 11.55 22.59
CA ALA A 613 20.16 10.85 23.43
C ALA A 613 20.37 11.58 24.77
N CYS A 614 20.49 12.90 24.73
CA CYS A 614 20.54 13.74 25.93
C CYS A 614 19.26 13.60 26.78
N ALA A 615 18.07 13.61 26.14
CA ALA A 615 16.78 13.46 26.82
C ALA A 615 16.64 12.11 27.53
N HIS A 616 17.11 11.02 26.92
CA HIS A 616 17.03 9.68 27.51
C HIS A 616 18.10 9.42 28.59
N ALA A 617 19.20 10.18 28.59
CA ALA A 617 20.28 10.06 29.57
C ALA A 617 20.26 11.15 30.65
N GLY A 618 19.36 12.14 30.55
CA GLY A 618 19.28 13.25 31.49
C GLY A 618 20.39 14.29 31.35
N LEU A 619 21.04 14.38 30.18
CA LEU A 619 22.10 15.35 29.89
C LEU A 619 21.49 16.70 29.49
N VAL A 620 20.83 17.37 30.44
CA VAL A 620 20.05 18.59 30.21
C VAL A 620 20.90 19.71 29.64
N ASP A 621 22.08 19.95 30.23
CA ASP A 621 22.94 21.05 29.81
C ASP A 621 23.46 20.87 28.39
N ASP A 622 23.88 19.65 28.02
CA ASP A 622 24.32 19.33 26.66
C ASP A 622 23.18 19.45 25.64
N GLY A 623 21.99 18.92 25.97
CA GLY A 623 20.84 19.02 25.07
C GLY A 623 20.39 20.46 24.83
N CYS A 624 20.38 21.29 25.89
CA CYS A 624 20.10 22.73 25.77
C CYS A 624 21.18 23.44 24.95
N ARG A 625 22.47 23.18 25.22
CA ARG A 625 23.59 23.76 24.47
C ARG A 625 23.49 23.46 22.97
N ILE A 626 23.23 22.20 22.63
CA ILE A 626 23.09 21.77 21.22
C ILE A 626 21.93 22.52 20.54
N PHE A 627 20.80 22.67 21.23
CA PHE A 627 19.64 23.41 20.69
C PHE A 627 19.95 24.89 20.45
N TYR A 628 20.49 25.60 21.45
CA TYR A 628 20.71 27.04 21.32
C TYR A 628 21.87 27.39 20.38
N CYS A 629 22.85 26.49 20.23
CA CYS A 629 23.96 26.67 19.29
C CYS A 629 23.62 26.23 17.86
N MET A 630 22.44 25.65 17.59
CA MET A 630 22.20 24.99 16.30
C MET A 630 22.23 25.93 15.08
N GLU A 631 21.73 27.15 15.24
CA GLU A 631 21.72 28.15 14.17
C GLU A 631 23.10 28.81 14.02
N VAL A 632 23.79 29.04 15.13
CA VAL A 632 25.10 29.71 15.16
C VAL A 632 26.20 28.79 14.63
N ASP A 633 26.29 27.57 15.14
CA ASP A 633 27.40 26.65 14.87
C ASP A 633 27.21 25.85 13.58
N PHE A 634 25.95 25.58 13.19
CA PHE A 634 25.64 24.71 12.04
C PHE A 634 24.80 25.41 10.95
N GLY A 635 24.30 26.63 11.17
CA GLY A 635 23.42 27.30 10.22
C GLY A 635 22.06 26.61 10.06
N ILE A 636 21.65 25.80 11.03
CA ILE A 636 20.41 25.01 10.99
C ILE A 636 19.36 25.73 11.84
N LYS A 637 18.24 26.11 11.24
CA LYS A 637 17.13 26.71 12.00
C LYS A 637 16.34 25.64 12.75
N PRO A 638 15.95 25.89 14.02
CA PRO A 638 15.10 24.97 14.78
C PRO A 638 13.79 24.64 14.04
N LYS A 639 13.46 23.34 13.99
CA LYS A 639 12.20 22.80 13.46
C LYS A 639 11.38 22.13 14.55
N MET A 640 10.14 21.75 14.23
CA MET A 640 9.18 21.12 15.14
C MET A 640 9.80 19.97 15.95
N GLU A 641 10.61 19.14 15.30
CA GLU A 641 11.26 17.96 15.89
C GLU A 641 12.30 18.36 16.95
N HIS A 642 13.04 19.44 16.73
CA HIS A 642 14.05 19.95 17.66
C HIS A 642 13.39 20.52 18.92
N TYR A 643 12.31 21.30 18.76
CA TYR A 643 11.51 21.79 19.89
C TYR A 643 10.89 20.62 20.67
N GLY A 644 10.40 19.59 19.98
CA GLY A 644 9.90 18.37 20.62
C GLY A 644 10.94 17.69 21.50
N CYS A 645 12.20 17.59 21.04
CA CYS A 645 13.29 17.03 21.83
C CYS A 645 13.64 17.90 23.05
N LEU A 646 13.63 19.23 22.90
CA LEU A 646 13.89 20.15 24.01
C LEU A 646 12.79 20.08 25.08
N VAL A 647 11.52 20.05 24.67
CA VAL A 647 10.38 19.90 25.60
C VAL A 647 10.42 18.54 26.31
N ASP A 648 10.76 17.45 25.61
CA ASP A 648 10.93 16.13 26.23
C ASP A 648 12.08 16.11 27.25
N LEU A 649 13.24 16.71 26.89
CA LEU A 649 14.41 16.84 27.77
C LEU A 649 14.07 17.60 29.07
N LEU A 650 13.51 18.81 28.93
CA LEU A 650 13.12 19.65 30.07
C LEU A 650 12.03 18.99 30.90
N GLY A 651 11.05 18.36 30.23
CA GLY A 651 9.96 17.66 30.87
C GLY A 651 10.42 16.49 31.75
N ARG A 652 11.34 15.66 31.25
CA ARG A 652 11.94 14.55 32.01
C ARG A 652 12.83 15.04 33.15
N ALA A 653 13.46 16.21 32.99
CA ALA A 653 14.24 16.87 34.04
C ALA A 653 13.37 17.53 35.13
N GLY A 654 12.04 17.51 35.00
CA GLY A 654 11.12 18.16 35.93
C GLY A 654 11.00 19.68 35.75
N ARG A 655 11.61 20.26 34.71
CA ARG A 655 11.58 21.71 34.42
C ARG A 655 10.34 22.08 33.60
N LEU A 656 9.16 21.96 34.21
CA LEU A 656 7.88 22.12 33.50
C LEU A 656 7.66 23.55 33.00
N GLU A 657 8.00 24.55 33.80
CA GLU A 657 7.85 25.97 33.46
C GLU A 657 8.65 26.32 32.20
N ASP A 658 9.91 25.87 32.15
CA ASP A 658 10.78 26.10 31.00
C ASP A 658 10.26 25.36 29.75
N ALA A 659 9.73 24.14 29.93
CA ALA A 659 9.12 23.37 28.84
C ALA A 659 7.85 24.07 28.29
N GLU A 660 7.05 24.69 29.15
CA GLU A 660 5.92 25.52 28.72
C GLU A 660 6.39 26.79 28.02
N GLU A 661 7.40 27.48 28.54
CA GLU A 661 7.95 28.69 27.92
C GLU A 661 8.43 28.42 26.49
N VAL A 662 9.18 27.33 26.29
CA VAL A 662 9.64 26.88 24.95
C VAL A 662 8.46 26.66 23.99
N LEU A 663 7.36 26.10 24.48
CA LEU A 663 6.16 25.84 23.68
C LEU A 663 5.40 27.13 23.33
N HIS A 664 5.49 28.18 24.16
CA HIS A 664 4.91 29.50 23.86
C HIS A 664 5.82 30.35 22.96
N SER A 665 7.15 30.20 23.09
CA SER A 665 8.12 31.02 22.35
C SER A 665 8.38 30.51 20.92
N MET A 666 7.96 29.30 20.58
CA MET A 666 8.24 28.70 19.28
C MET A 666 7.52 29.43 18.13
N PRO A 667 8.15 29.58 16.94
CA PRO A 667 7.61 30.37 15.84
C PRO A 667 6.50 29.66 15.04
N MET A 668 6.19 28.40 15.37
CA MET A 668 5.16 27.60 14.69
C MET A 668 4.18 27.01 15.69
N LYS A 669 2.93 26.76 15.27
CA LYS A 669 1.91 26.17 16.16
C LYS A 669 2.34 24.76 16.63
N PRO A 670 2.32 24.45 17.94
CA PRO A 670 2.73 23.15 18.43
C PRO A 670 1.86 22.02 17.86
N ASN A 671 2.49 20.87 17.59
CA ASN A 671 1.80 19.66 17.13
C ASN A 671 1.49 18.70 18.28
N ALA A 672 0.73 17.64 18.02
CA ALA A 672 0.37 16.64 19.03
C ALA A 672 1.58 15.97 19.72
N SER A 673 2.73 15.86 19.06
CA SER A 673 3.92 15.26 19.68
C SER A 673 4.50 16.12 20.81
N LEU A 674 4.51 17.45 20.65
CA LEU A 674 4.99 18.38 21.67
C LEU A 674 4.06 18.37 22.89
N TYR A 675 2.75 18.44 22.66
CA TYR A 675 1.78 18.36 23.76
C TYR A 675 1.82 17.01 24.49
N ARG A 676 2.07 15.90 23.80
CA ARG A 676 2.29 14.60 24.46
C ARG A 676 3.55 14.60 25.33
N SER A 677 4.62 15.27 24.89
CA SER A 677 5.86 15.41 25.66
C SER A 677 5.64 16.28 26.91
N LEU A 678 4.93 17.40 26.75
CA LEU A 678 4.54 18.28 27.86
C LEU A 678 3.61 17.58 28.85
N LEU A 679 2.67 16.76 28.38
CA LEU A 679 1.81 15.95 29.25
C LEU A 679 2.61 14.95 30.10
N GLY A 680 3.67 14.38 29.52
CA GLY A 680 4.66 13.59 30.25
C GLY A 680 5.31 14.36 31.39
N ALA A 681 5.69 15.62 31.13
CA ALA A 681 6.24 16.54 32.13
C ALA A 681 5.24 16.89 33.25
N CYS A 682 3.97 17.13 32.90
CA CYS A 682 2.90 17.39 33.87
C CYS A 682 2.69 16.20 34.83
N ARG A 683 2.80 14.97 34.32
CA ARG A 683 2.71 13.75 35.13
C ARG A 683 3.84 13.67 36.15
N ILE A 684 5.07 14.02 35.77
CA ILE A 684 6.23 14.04 36.67
C ILE A 684 6.06 15.10 37.76
N ASN A 685 5.60 16.30 37.38
CA ASN A 685 5.41 17.44 38.29
C ASN A 685 4.07 17.44 39.05
N LYS A 686 3.22 16.45 38.82
CA LYS A 686 1.89 16.29 39.44
C LYS A 686 0.96 17.52 39.32
N LYS A 687 1.15 18.34 38.27
CA LYS A 687 0.27 19.49 37.99
C LYS A 687 -0.95 19.06 37.16
N LEU A 688 -2.06 18.80 37.83
CA LEU A 688 -3.28 18.28 37.21
C LEU A 688 -3.95 19.28 36.26
N ASP A 689 -4.04 20.55 36.65
CA ASP A 689 -4.75 21.58 35.86
C ASP A 689 -4.10 21.80 34.49
N THR A 690 -2.76 21.89 34.47
CA THR A 690 -1.99 21.97 33.23
C THR A 690 -2.16 20.72 32.38
N GLY A 691 -2.17 19.54 33.01
CA GLY A 691 -2.39 18.26 32.33
C GLY A 691 -3.76 18.18 31.65
N GLU A 692 -4.83 18.65 32.31
CA GLU A 692 -6.20 18.68 31.79
C GLU A 692 -6.32 19.62 30.57
N ARG A 693 -5.69 20.81 30.63
CA ARG A 693 -5.63 21.74 29.51
C ARG A 693 -4.92 21.13 28.29
N VAL A 694 -3.71 20.61 28.49
CA VAL A 694 -2.87 20.03 27.43
C VAL A 694 -3.54 18.83 26.75
N ILE A 695 -4.15 17.93 27.52
CA ILE A 695 -4.81 16.76 26.93
C ILE A 695 -6.11 17.13 26.21
N SER A 696 -6.80 18.19 26.63
CA SER A 696 -7.98 18.70 25.92
C SER A 696 -7.59 19.24 24.53
N GLU A 697 -6.50 20.01 24.45
CA GLU A 697 -5.93 20.47 23.17
C GLU A 697 -5.51 19.28 22.28
N LEU A 698 -4.94 18.21 22.86
CA LEU A 698 -4.61 16.96 22.15
C LEU A 698 -5.83 16.25 21.54
N ILE A 699 -6.93 16.18 22.27
CA ILE A 699 -8.18 15.55 21.80
C ILE A 699 -8.81 16.37 20.67
N GLU A 700 -8.68 17.70 20.68
CA GLU A 700 -9.13 18.55 19.59
C GLU A 700 -8.28 18.37 18.32
N MET A 701 -6.96 18.20 18.46
CA MET A 701 -6.06 17.98 17.31
C MET A 701 -6.16 16.58 16.72
N GLU A 702 -6.28 15.55 17.56
CA GLU A 702 -6.31 14.13 17.14
C GLU A 702 -7.55 13.42 17.73
N PRO A 703 -8.77 13.73 17.24
CA PRO A 703 -10.01 13.23 17.82
C PRO A 703 -10.20 11.71 17.64
N GLU A 704 -9.47 11.09 16.71
CA GLU A 704 -9.53 9.64 16.47
C GLU A 704 -8.50 8.86 17.31
N HIS A 705 -7.59 9.54 18.00
CA HIS A 705 -6.54 8.87 18.75
C HIS A 705 -7.01 8.44 20.15
N GLY A 706 -7.45 7.17 20.27
CA GLY A 706 -7.97 6.61 21.53
C GLY A 706 -7.02 6.71 22.73
N GLY A 707 -5.71 6.78 22.51
CA GLY A 707 -4.73 6.99 23.57
C GLY A 707 -4.93 8.29 24.36
N ASN A 708 -5.34 9.37 23.69
CA ASN A 708 -5.55 10.68 24.32
C ASN A 708 -6.71 10.65 25.32
N TYR A 709 -7.80 9.97 24.96
CA TYR A 709 -8.95 9.79 25.84
C TYR A 709 -8.62 8.90 27.05
N VAL A 710 -7.84 7.84 26.84
CA VAL A 710 -7.39 6.98 27.95
C VAL A 710 -6.53 7.79 28.93
N LEU A 711 -5.64 8.65 28.43
CA LEU A 711 -4.83 9.53 29.29
C LEU A 711 -5.68 10.54 30.07
N LEU A 712 -6.65 11.20 29.43
CA LEU A 712 -7.59 12.10 30.12
C LEU A 712 -8.42 11.36 31.17
N SER A 713 -8.93 10.18 30.83
CA SER A 713 -9.65 9.31 31.77
C SER A 713 -8.77 8.95 32.98
N ASN A 714 -7.48 8.68 32.76
CA ASN A 714 -6.56 8.36 33.84
C ASN A 714 -6.28 9.58 34.73
N ILE A 715 -6.15 10.78 34.16
CA ILE A 715 -6.00 12.03 34.91
C ILE A 715 -7.20 12.26 35.83
N TYR A 716 -8.43 12.11 35.32
CA TYR A 716 -9.64 12.25 36.12
C TYR A 716 -9.78 11.19 37.21
N ALA A 717 -9.46 9.93 36.90
CA ALA A 717 -9.54 8.88 37.90
C ALA A 717 -8.51 9.06 39.02
N ASN A 718 -7.27 9.50 38.71
CA ASN A 718 -6.28 9.87 39.72
C ASN A 718 -6.71 11.04 40.62
N ALA A 719 -7.56 11.93 40.09
CA ALA A 719 -8.16 13.03 40.84
C ALA A 719 -9.49 12.64 41.54
N ASN A 720 -9.87 11.35 41.53
CA ASN A 720 -11.15 10.83 42.04
C ASN A 720 -12.41 11.46 41.39
N ARG A 721 -12.29 12.00 40.17
CA ARG A 721 -13.39 12.62 39.41
C ARG A 721 -14.10 11.60 38.52
N TRP A 722 -14.79 10.62 39.13
CA TRP A 722 -15.40 9.50 38.42
C TRP A 722 -16.54 9.88 37.44
N ASP A 723 -17.24 10.99 37.69
CA ASP A 723 -18.22 11.53 36.75
C ASP A 723 -17.57 11.93 35.41
N ASP A 724 -16.40 12.55 35.48
CA ASP A 724 -15.69 12.99 34.27
C ASP A 724 -15.08 11.80 33.53
N VAL A 725 -14.63 10.76 34.24
CA VAL A 725 -14.27 9.46 33.65
C VAL A 725 -15.42 8.87 32.84
N ARG A 726 -16.64 8.88 33.38
CA ARG A 726 -17.84 8.41 32.66
C ARG A 726 -18.12 9.26 31.42
N LYS A 727 -17.98 10.59 31.50
CA LYS A 727 -18.13 11.48 30.34
C LYS A 727 -17.13 11.16 29.24
N VAL A 728 -15.85 10.96 29.58
CA VAL A 728 -14.80 10.62 28.60
C VAL A 728 -15.09 9.28 27.92
N ARG A 729 -15.51 8.25 28.68
CA ARG A 729 -15.90 6.95 28.09
C ARG A 729 -17.10 7.07 27.15
N LYS A 730 -18.08 7.91 27.50
CA LYS A 730 -19.21 8.21 26.63
C LYS A 730 -18.74 8.92 25.35
N MET A 731 -17.87 9.91 25.45
CA MET A 731 -17.28 10.59 24.29
C MET A 731 -16.53 9.64 23.36
N MET A 732 -15.78 8.68 23.90
CA MET A 732 -15.11 7.65 23.09
C MET A 732 -16.13 6.81 22.31
N LYS A 733 -17.21 6.37 22.96
CA LYS A 733 -18.27 5.57 22.34
C LYS A 733 -19.01 6.36 21.25
N ASP A 734 -19.37 7.61 21.54
CA ASP A 734 -20.11 8.48 20.63
C ASP A 734 -19.30 8.83 19.37
N ARG A 735 -17.95 8.88 19.48
CA ARG A 735 -17.02 9.13 18.37
C ARG A 735 -16.50 7.86 17.69
N GLY A 736 -16.92 6.66 18.11
CA GLY A 736 -16.43 5.40 17.55
C GLY A 736 -14.94 5.12 17.82
N VAL A 737 -14.36 5.75 18.83
CA VAL A 737 -12.92 5.64 19.15
C VAL A 737 -12.68 4.47 20.09
N SER A 738 -11.78 3.56 19.71
CA SER A 738 -11.42 2.38 20.52
C SER A 738 -10.02 2.51 21.13
N LYS A 739 -9.76 1.76 22.20
CA LYS A 739 -8.43 1.70 22.83
C LYS A 739 -7.55 0.69 22.08
N ASN A 740 -6.35 1.10 21.70
CA ASN A 740 -5.34 0.20 21.15
C ASN A 740 -4.92 -0.85 22.21
N PRO A 741 -5.05 -2.15 21.92
CA PRO A 741 -4.64 -3.19 22.85
C PRO A 741 -3.11 -3.22 22.98
N GLY A 742 -2.63 -3.35 24.21
CA GLY A 742 -1.22 -3.62 24.48
C GLY A 742 -0.88 -5.05 24.05
N SER A 743 0.17 -5.20 23.26
CA SER A 743 0.68 -6.49 22.82
C SER A 743 2.19 -6.55 22.91
N SER A 744 2.69 -7.73 23.28
CA SER A 744 4.11 -8.05 23.37
C SER A 744 4.46 -9.12 22.35
N LEU A 745 5.51 -8.87 21.58
CA LEU A 745 6.04 -9.77 20.56
C LEU A 745 7.35 -10.37 21.08
N ILE A 746 7.52 -11.67 20.86
CA ILE A 746 8.75 -12.39 21.17
C ILE A 746 9.09 -13.35 20.03
N GLU A 747 10.36 -13.35 19.63
CA GLU A 747 10.89 -14.31 18.67
C GLU A 747 11.47 -15.51 19.42
N MET A 748 10.95 -16.71 19.16
CA MET A 748 11.48 -17.97 19.70
C MET A 748 11.58 -19.01 18.58
N ASN A 749 12.74 -19.65 18.47
CA ASN A 749 13.00 -20.70 17.46
C ASN A 749 12.64 -20.26 16.02
N GLY A 750 12.89 -19.00 15.66
CA GLY A 750 12.60 -18.44 14.34
C GLY A 750 11.12 -18.14 14.07
N THR A 751 10.25 -18.28 15.08
CA THR A 751 8.81 -17.97 15.00
C THR A 751 8.48 -16.79 15.89
N MET A 752 7.61 -15.89 15.38
CA MET A 752 7.11 -14.75 16.15
C MET A 752 5.85 -15.16 16.91
N HIS A 753 5.86 -14.92 18.22
CA HIS A 753 4.72 -15.14 19.10
C HIS A 753 4.23 -13.79 19.61
N LYS A 754 2.93 -13.51 19.42
CA LYS A 754 2.27 -12.30 19.89
C LYS A 754 1.39 -12.65 21.08
N PHE A 755 1.53 -11.91 22.17
CA PHE A 755 0.69 -12.03 23.34
C PHE A 755 -0.09 -10.74 23.57
N MET A 756 -1.37 -10.88 23.89
CA MET A 756 -2.22 -9.80 24.40
C MET A 756 -2.52 -10.05 25.88
N MET A 757 -3.08 -9.05 26.57
CA MET A 757 -3.50 -9.21 27.96
C MET A 757 -4.50 -10.37 28.09
N GLY A 758 -4.23 -11.33 28.98
CA GLY A 758 -5.08 -12.49 29.20
C GLY A 758 -5.19 -13.46 28.02
N ASP A 759 -4.25 -13.44 27.08
CA ASP A 759 -4.28 -14.27 25.88
C ASP A 759 -4.10 -15.77 26.18
N ARG A 760 -5.11 -16.57 25.81
CA ARG A 760 -5.13 -18.04 25.94
C ARG A 760 -5.12 -18.77 24.58
N THR A 761 -4.94 -18.04 23.48
CA THR A 761 -4.99 -18.62 22.12
C THR A 761 -3.74 -19.42 21.76
N HIS A 762 -2.64 -19.23 22.50
CA HIS A 762 -1.40 -19.94 22.27
C HIS A 762 -1.55 -21.46 22.53
N PRO A 763 -0.95 -22.34 21.69
CA PRO A 763 -1.04 -23.80 21.87
C PRO A 763 -0.58 -24.29 23.25
N ASN A 764 0.49 -23.67 23.78
CA ASN A 764 1.06 -23.96 25.10
C ASN A 764 0.49 -23.06 26.22
N SER A 765 -0.77 -22.62 26.10
CA SER A 765 -1.36 -21.68 27.07
C SER A 765 -1.38 -22.25 28.50
N LYS A 766 -1.59 -23.55 28.67
CA LYS A 766 -1.60 -24.18 30.01
C LYS A 766 -0.26 -24.01 30.73
N GLU A 767 0.83 -24.34 30.05
CA GLU A 767 2.18 -24.26 30.60
C GLU A 767 2.60 -22.81 30.87
N ILE A 768 2.22 -21.88 29.97
CA ILE A 768 2.50 -20.44 30.14
C ILE A 768 1.83 -19.91 31.40
N TYR A 769 0.56 -20.27 31.65
CA TYR A 769 -0.17 -19.80 32.83
C TYR A 769 0.35 -20.44 34.12
N MET A 770 0.72 -21.73 34.10
CA MET A 770 1.40 -22.34 35.26
C MET A 770 2.70 -21.62 35.61
N MET A 771 3.49 -21.25 34.59
CA MET A 771 4.71 -20.47 34.79
C MET A 771 4.41 -19.05 35.29
N LEU A 772 3.33 -18.44 34.81
CA LEU A 772 2.89 -17.12 35.26
C LEU A 772 2.51 -17.12 36.74
N ASP A 773 1.83 -18.17 37.20
CA ASP A 773 1.49 -18.36 38.62
C ASP A 773 2.76 -18.54 39.47
N GLU A 774 3.75 -19.31 38.98
CA GLU A 774 5.05 -19.44 39.65
C GLU A 774 5.78 -18.09 39.74
N ILE A 775 5.81 -17.32 38.65
CA ILE A 775 6.37 -15.96 38.63
C ILE A 775 5.65 -15.08 39.66
N GLY A 776 4.32 -15.12 39.71
CA GLY A 776 3.52 -14.37 40.68
C GLY A 776 3.90 -14.69 42.13
N ARG A 777 3.98 -15.98 42.49
CA ARG A 777 4.38 -16.39 43.84
C ARG A 777 5.80 -15.92 44.19
N LYS A 778 6.77 -16.13 43.29
CA LYS A 778 8.17 -15.71 43.54
C LYS A 778 8.30 -14.19 43.62
N LEU A 779 7.55 -13.43 42.83
CA LEU A 779 7.53 -11.98 42.95
C LEU A 779 7.05 -11.52 44.34
N HIS A 780 5.98 -12.15 44.86
CA HIS A 780 5.48 -11.87 46.20
C HIS A 780 6.51 -12.24 47.29
N GLU A 781 7.17 -13.40 47.18
CA GLU A 781 8.24 -13.82 48.11
C GLU A 781 9.41 -12.81 48.15
N PHE A 782 9.74 -12.20 47.01
CA PHE A 782 10.78 -11.17 46.89
C PHE A 782 10.27 -9.75 47.16
N GLY A 783 9.07 -9.60 47.72
CA GLY A 783 8.53 -8.33 48.21
C GLY A 783 7.96 -7.41 47.13
N HIS A 784 7.70 -7.91 45.92
CA HIS A 784 6.98 -7.14 44.90
C HIS A 784 5.54 -6.91 45.35
N ARG A 785 5.13 -5.64 45.43
CA ARG A 785 3.73 -5.25 45.63
C ARG A 785 3.21 -4.62 44.33
N PRO A 786 2.10 -5.12 43.75
CA PRO A 786 1.57 -4.56 42.52
C PRO A 786 1.25 -3.07 42.67
N ILE A 787 1.59 -2.27 41.66
CA ILE A 787 1.28 -0.83 41.67
C ILE A 787 -0.15 -0.63 41.13
N THR A 788 -1.14 -0.83 42.00
CA THR A 788 -2.58 -0.78 41.64
C THR A 788 -3.10 0.62 41.32
N LYS A 789 -2.38 1.68 41.74
CA LYS A 789 -2.73 3.09 41.45
C LYS A 789 -2.83 3.43 39.96
N GLU A 790 -2.22 2.63 39.08
CA GLU A 790 -2.31 2.80 37.63
C GLU A 790 -3.50 2.05 37.00
N PHE A 791 -4.20 1.20 37.76
CA PHE A 791 -5.37 0.43 37.32
C PHE A 791 -6.67 1.07 37.83
N LEU A 792 -7.22 1.95 37.01
CA LEU A 792 -8.25 2.92 37.41
C LEU A 792 -9.68 2.47 37.05
N PHE A 793 -9.96 1.18 37.17
CA PHE A 793 -11.33 0.66 37.12
C PHE A 793 -11.93 0.63 38.52
N ASP A 794 -13.25 0.84 38.60
CA ASP A 794 -14.05 0.72 39.82
C ASP A 794 -14.25 -0.78 40.12
N VAL A 795 -13.19 -1.42 40.58
CA VAL A 795 -13.10 -2.85 40.90
C VAL A 795 -12.29 -2.99 42.20
N GLU A 796 -12.50 -4.06 42.96
CA GLU A 796 -11.79 -4.35 44.20
C GLU A 796 -10.27 -4.45 43.94
N GLU A 797 -9.43 -4.08 44.91
CA GLU A 797 -7.97 -4.03 44.72
C GLU A 797 -7.39 -5.40 44.28
N GLU A 798 -7.96 -6.51 44.76
CA GLU A 798 -7.58 -7.88 44.37
C GLU A 798 -7.79 -8.14 42.86
N ASP A 799 -8.89 -7.68 42.29
CA ASP A 799 -9.17 -7.82 40.85
C ASP A 799 -8.22 -6.96 39.98
N LYS A 800 -7.67 -5.88 40.55
CA LYS A 800 -6.64 -5.05 39.89
C LYS A 800 -5.29 -5.75 39.89
N GLU A 801 -4.93 -6.40 41.00
CA GLU A 801 -3.71 -7.20 41.12
C GLU A 801 -3.72 -8.40 40.17
N ASP A 802 -4.88 -9.05 40.04
CA ASP A 802 -5.10 -10.13 39.08
C ASP A 802 -4.96 -9.63 37.64
N ALA A 803 -5.56 -8.48 37.30
CA ALA A 803 -5.42 -7.91 35.96
C ALA A 803 -3.96 -7.56 35.58
N LEU A 804 -3.18 -7.03 36.53
CA LEU A 804 -1.75 -6.73 36.32
C LEU A 804 -0.92 -8.00 36.10
N SER A 805 -1.34 -9.11 36.69
CA SER A 805 -0.65 -10.40 36.57
C SER A 805 -0.71 -10.98 35.16
N TYR A 806 -1.77 -10.66 34.39
CA TYR A 806 -1.98 -11.16 33.02
C TYR A 806 -1.57 -10.16 31.92
N HIS A 807 -0.70 -9.20 32.23
CA HIS A 807 -0.13 -8.30 31.22
C HIS A 807 0.66 -9.06 30.14
N SER A 808 0.59 -8.56 28.90
CA SER A 808 1.22 -9.21 27.73
C SER A 808 2.73 -9.44 27.91
N GLU A 809 3.40 -8.56 28.65
CA GLU A 809 4.82 -8.61 28.97
C GLU A 809 5.12 -9.82 29.85
N ARG A 810 4.31 -10.05 30.89
CA ARG A 810 4.47 -11.18 31.80
C ARG A 810 4.17 -12.51 31.09
N LEU A 811 3.15 -12.54 30.23
CA LEU A 811 2.87 -13.71 29.37
C LEU A 811 4.03 -14.03 28.43
N ALA A 812 4.61 -13.02 27.78
CA ALA A 812 5.77 -13.22 26.90
C ALA A 812 7.00 -13.73 27.66
N ILE A 813 7.26 -13.21 28.87
CA ILE A 813 8.34 -13.69 29.75
C ILE A 813 8.08 -15.13 30.19
N ALA A 814 6.86 -15.45 30.65
CA ALA A 814 6.49 -16.78 31.08
C ALA A 814 6.66 -17.80 29.94
N PHE A 815 6.19 -17.46 28.74
CA PHE A 815 6.42 -18.26 27.54
C PHE A 815 7.91 -18.46 27.25
N ALA A 816 8.71 -17.40 27.33
CA ALA A 816 10.15 -17.49 27.08
C ALA A 816 10.86 -18.44 28.05
N LEU A 817 10.48 -18.39 29.33
CA LEU A 817 11.05 -19.25 30.39
C LEU A 817 10.63 -20.71 30.24
N VAL A 818 9.40 -20.97 29.77
CA VAL A 818 8.92 -22.33 29.45
C VAL A 818 9.60 -22.87 28.18
N ALA A 819 9.71 -22.04 27.14
CA ALA A 819 10.20 -22.46 25.83
C ALA A 819 11.73 -22.53 25.73
N SER A 820 12.47 -21.87 26.63
CA SER A 820 13.93 -21.77 26.58
C SER A 820 14.59 -22.29 27.86
N GLY A 821 15.19 -23.49 27.77
CA GLY A 821 16.11 -23.99 28.80
C GLY A 821 17.54 -23.42 28.72
N THR A 822 17.84 -22.59 27.72
CA THR A 822 19.18 -21.97 27.54
C THR A 822 19.37 -20.80 28.50
N THR A 823 20.56 -20.19 28.61
CA THR A 823 20.84 -18.93 29.35
C THR A 823 20.73 -17.66 28.49
N SER A 824 20.32 -17.79 27.22
CA SER A 824 20.31 -16.70 26.22
C SER A 824 19.32 -15.55 26.51
N PRO A 825 19.68 -14.27 26.35
CA PRO A 825 18.80 -13.16 26.72
C PRO A 825 17.40 -13.23 26.09
N ILE A 826 16.37 -12.99 26.90
CA ILE A 826 14.96 -12.93 26.45
C ILE A 826 14.75 -11.57 25.79
N ARG A 827 14.26 -11.53 24.54
CA ARG A 827 14.01 -10.29 23.79
C ARG A 827 12.52 -10.09 23.56
N ILE A 828 11.97 -8.98 24.06
CA ILE A 828 10.54 -8.67 23.98
C ILE A 828 10.36 -7.29 23.34
N ILE A 829 9.39 -7.16 22.45
CA ILE A 829 9.01 -5.89 21.84
C ILE A 829 7.58 -5.57 22.24
N LYS A 830 7.40 -4.42 22.88
CA LYS A 830 6.10 -3.91 23.29
C LYS A 830 5.65 -2.83 22.31
N ASN A 831 4.40 -2.96 21.84
CA ASN A 831 3.79 -1.98 20.93
C ASN A 831 3.38 -0.66 21.62
N LEU A 832 3.43 -0.60 22.94
CA LEU A 832 3.13 0.54 23.82
C LEU A 832 4.31 0.78 24.76
N ARG A 833 4.25 1.83 25.55
CA ARG A 833 5.20 2.05 26.65
C ARG A 833 4.93 1.02 27.77
N VAL A 834 5.99 0.46 28.36
CA VAL A 834 5.88 -0.46 29.51
C VAL A 834 5.23 0.31 30.68
N CYS A 835 4.36 -0.31 31.47
CA CYS A 835 3.85 0.32 32.70
C CYS A 835 4.85 0.21 33.85
N SER A 836 4.66 1.02 34.90
CA SER A 836 5.59 1.08 36.05
C SER A 836 5.66 -0.26 36.80
N ASP A 837 4.52 -0.96 36.88
CA ASP A 837 4.42 -2.30 37.47
C ASP A 837 5.20 -3.35 36.68
N CYS A 838 4.97 -3.44 35.36
CA CYS A 838 5.70 -4.38 34.50
C CYS A 838 7.20 -4.10 34.50
N HIS A 839 7.61 -2.83 34.53
CA HIS A 839 9.02 -2.47 34.64
C HIS A 839 9.63 -2.97 35.97
N SER A 840 8.93 -2.74 37.09
CA SER A 840 9.39 -3.13 38.43
C SER A 840 9.41 -4.65 38.64
N SER A 841 8.37 -5.35 38.18
CA SER A 841 8.32 -6.82 38.23
C SER A 841 9.38 -7.44 37.32
N THR A 842 9.60 -6.91 36.11
CA THR A 842 10.63 -7.44 35.19
C THR A 842 12.04 -7.33 35.77
N LYS A 843 12.37 -6.25 36.51
CA LYS A 843 13.61 -6.13 37.29
C LYS A 843 13.78 -7.35 38.21
N LEU A 844 12.78 -7.63 39.04
CA LEU A 844 12.83 -8.74 39.99
C LEU A 844 12.85 -10.10 39.29
N ILE A 845 12.08 -10.30 38.22
CA ILE A 845 12.12 -11.54 37.42
C ILE A 845 13.54 -11.80 36.90
N SER A 846 14.24 -10.77 36.39
CA SER A 846 15.61 -10.92 35.88
C SER A 846 16.58 -11.43 36.95
N MET A 847 16.38 -11.01 38.21
CA MET A 847 17.16 -11.44 39.36
C MET A 847 16.78 -12.87 39.80
N ILE A 848 15.49 -13.13 39.96
CA ILE A 848 14.95 -14.41 40.46
C ILE A 848 15.32 -15.57 39.54
N TYR A 849 15.16 -15.37 38.23
CA TYR A 849 15.45 -16.40 37.22
C TYR A 849 16.87 -16.30 36.66
N LYS A 850 17.70 -15.37 37.18
CA LYS A 850 19.09 -15.11 36.73
C LYS A 850 19.19 -15.01 35.22
N ARG A 851 18.28 -14.21 34.64
CA ARG A 851 18.08 -14.14 33.21
C ARG A 851 18.01 -12.70 32.75
N GLU A 852 18.88 -12.36 31.80
CA GLU A 852 18.82 -11.07 31.12
C GLU A 852 17.55 -10.98 30.27
N ILE A 853 16.80 -9.89 30.45
CA ILE A 853 15.59 -9.58 29.69
C ILE A 853 15.82 -8.23 29.01
N ILE A 854 15.77 -8.23 27.69
CA ILE A 854 15.91 -7.04 26.85
C ILE A 854 14.52 -6.70 26.33
N MET A 855 13.94 -5.62 26.82
CA MET A 855 12.61 -5.18 26.42
C MET A 855 12.69 -3.86 25.65
N ARG A 856 12.21 -3.86 24.41
CA ARG A 856 12.02 -2.65 23.62
C ARG A 856 10.59 -2.18 23.76
N ASP A 857 10.40 -0.93 24.15
CA ASP A 857 9.11 -0.25 24.05
C ASP A 857 9.09 0.74 22.87
N ARG A 858 8.07 1.60 22.78
CA ARG A 858 7.97 2.59 21.69
C ARG A 858 9.16 3.55 21.62
N GLY A 859 9.84 3.83 22.73
CA GLY A 859 10.83 4.91 22.83
C GLY A 859 12.25 4.45 23.14
N ARG A 860 12.43 3.30 23.79
CA ARG A 860 13.76 2.86 24.26
C ARG A 860 13.85 1.36 24.52
N PHE A 861 15.07 0.93 24.79
CA PHE A 861 15.37 -0.35 25.40
C PHE A 861 15.49 -0.23 26.91
N HIS A 862 15.00 -1.28 27.56
CA HIS A 862 15.19 -1.60 28.97
C HIS A 862 15.96 -2.91 29.03
N HIS A 863 17.21 -2.86 29.48
CA HIS A 863 18.03 -4.05 29.71
C HIS A 863 17.94 -4.39 31.19
N PHE A 864 17.17 -5.44 31.50
CA PHE A 864 16.97 -5.93 32.86
C PHE A 864 17.97 -7.03 33.16
N LYS A 865 18.81 -6.81 34.16
CA LYS A 865 19.82 -7.75 34.59
C LYS A 865 20.05 -7.63 36.09
N ASP A 866 20.01 -8.76 36.78
CA ASP A 866 20.31 -8.85 38.22
C ASP A 866 19.53 -7.84 39.08
N GLY A 867 18.26 -7.60 38.77
CA GLY A 867 17.40 -6.69 39.54
C GLY A 867 17.49 -5.22 39.14
N MET A 868 18.38 -4.88 38.20
CA MET A 868 18.58 -3.52 37.72
C MET A 868 18.06 -3.36 36.29
N CYS A 869 17.75 -2.12 35.91
CA CYS A 869 17.43 -1.75 34.53
C CYS A 869 18.40 -0.69 34.03
N SER A 870 18.81 -0.78 32.76
CA SER A 870 19.68 0.21 32.10
C SER A 870 19.13 1.64 32.10
N CYS A 871 17.84 1.84 32.37
CA CYS A 871 17.25 3.18 32.46
C CYS A 871 17.49 3.88 33.80
N SER A 872 17.98 3.19 34.83
CA SER A 872 18.13 3.74 36.19
C SER A 872 16.85 4.40 36.72
N ASP A 873 15.69 3.86 36.32
CA ASP A 873 14.34 4.41 36.60
C ASP A 873 14.10 5.85 36.08
N TYR A 874 14.97 6.34 35.19
CA TYR A 874 14.83 7.59 34.44
C TYR A 874 14.36 7.29 33.01
N TRP A 875 13.06 7.27 32.76
CA TRP A 875 12.50 6.93 31.45
C TRP A 875 11.18 7.59 31.13
#